data_AF-A0A9W8DHL2-F1
#
_entry.id   AF-A0A9W8DHL2-F1
#
_cell.length_a   1.000
_cell.length_b   1.000
_cell.length_c   1.000
_cell.angle_alpha   90.00
_cell.angle_beta   90.00
_cell.angle_gamma   90.00
#
_symmetry.space_group_name_H-M   'P 1'
#
loop_
_entity.id
_entity.type
_entity.pdbx_description
1 polymer ?
#
loop_
_entity_poly.entity_id
_entity_poly.type
_entity_poly.pdbx_seq_one_letter_code
_entity_poly.pdbx_strand_id
1 'polypeptide(L)'
;MAARTLKFKYEAYDDAMTRRRTNLCYIKDKDEMYYHHEPEPEAPVAEEESSAPAQPTQAAPVPVAAAAAAAAPAPPAGGSAEIEDAPITAKEILHAIVAQKLKKSLDEIPVSKSIRDLVGGKSTLQNEILGDLQKEFGNAVPEKSEETPLEELGESITGFSGSLGKFTSNQVARLMSSKMPGGFTLGSAKSFLKQSYGLGPTRSDGLLLVGLTMEPPSRLGSEADAKTWLGKVAQEYAKRAGITYSAASSSSGGGAAGAATAVINSAEFDAAQKKQLELVRSQLQILAKYLGVDLRSGDRAFEASKTQSDLLQAELDMWMAEHGEVYANGIKPSFEAQKARHFDSFWNWSRQDALILCYEFLFGQTTEVDREVTARAIQIINRANPNFLRYMSYNLDNIDVTKGESYQRARDFGRILYENCVQAISHPPSYKDVNYPTGPSTTVTANGDVKYKEVNREGERKLLDYVKKMAEGSHLTEYSDRQRVQQNLSKIFKLIKQQDKMKKSSKAAAKSMYAEILHAMNMSSKILEKNKQSTGAGRKITRRKSAHTVADGGNHADGSAATASSKKEAGKDRIPLLHLKQKLPTGEWEFNTKLTNMYFESLTDICKNGLTFENKKVLITGCGKGSIGAEILCGMLSGGAKAIVTTSRYNRDTVQFYQNIYHKYGSKGSSLIVVPFNQGSQQDCKALIDYIYDTDPRKGMGWDLDYVVPFAAIPERGREISDIDSLSELSHRAMLTNLLRMIGNIKTQKQGRGYDTRPAQVILPLSPNHGIFGSDGLYSESKIALETLFNRWHCESWGGYLTITGAVIGWTRGTGLMNVNNVIADKIEALGVRSFSSQEMAFNILGLMHPTISNLAQSEP
;
A
#
# COMPACT_ATOMS: atom_id res chain seq x y z
N MET A 1 32.22 -37.02 20.41
CA MET A 1 33.45 -37.66 19.88
C MET A 1 34.67 -36.77 20.02
N ALA A 2 34.65 -35.53 19.50
CA ALA A 2 35.77 -34.58 19.58
C ALA A 2 36.38 -34.43 21.00
N ALA A 3 35.55 -34.25 22.04
CA ALA A 3 36.02 -34.16 23.42
C ALA A 3 36.82 -35.40 23.90
N ARG A 4 36.41 -36.62 23.49
CA ARG A 4 37.15 -37.85 23.84
C ARG A 4 38.48 -37.93 23.10
N THR A 5 38.51 -37.53 21.82
CA THR A 5 39.74 -37.55 21.01
C THR A 5 40.77 -36.53 21.51
N LEU A 6 40.31 -35.34 21.91
CA LEU A 6 41.18 -34.31 22.50
C LEU A 6 41.80 -34.82 23.80
N LYS A 7 40.99 -35.36 24.71
CA LYS A 7 41.49 -35.93 25.97
C LYS A 7 42.46 -37.09 25.75
N PHE A 8 42.21 -37.97 24.77
CA PHE A 8 43.04 -39.15 24.59
C PHE A 8 44.36 -38.90 23.84
N LYS A 9 44.42 -37.90 22.96
CA LYS A 9 45.57 -37.70 22.05
C LYS A 9 46.25 -36.34 22.13
N TYR A 10 45.55 -35.30 22.60
CA TYR A 10 45.99 -33.91 22.45
C TYR A 10 46.13 -33.16 23.78
N GLU A 11 45.85 -33.77 24.93
CA GLU A 11 45.96 -33.14 26.25
C GLU A 11 47.37 -32.59 26.51
N ALA A 12 48.41 -33.42 26.36
CA ALA A 12 49.81 -32.96 26.50
C ALA A 12 50.26 -31.92 25.45
N TYR A 13 49.63 -31.92 24.26
CA TYR A 13 49.96 -30.98 23.19
C TYR A 13 49.32 -29.61 23.44
N ASP A 14 48.05 -29.59 23.86
CA ASP A 14 47.30 -28.36 24.14
C ASP A 14 47.86 -27.65 25.40
N ASP A 15 48.33 -28.39 26.40
CA ASP A 15 49.03 -27.85 27.58
C ASP A 15 50.38 -27.22 27.21
N ALA A 16 51.19 -27.90 26.40
CA ALA A 16 52.50 -27.38 25.97
C ALA A 16 52.37 -26.12 25.08
N MET A 17 51.27 -25.99 24.33
CA MET A 17 51.02 -24.88 23.41
C MET A 17 50.10 -23.80 23.99
N THR A 18 49.74 -23.87 25.28
CA THR A 18 48.79 -22.95 25.97
C THR A 18 47.50 -22.71 25.17
N ARG A 19 47.00 -23.73 24.48
CA ARG A 19 45.91 -23.59 23.52
C ARG A 19 44.59 -24.08 24.12
N ARG A 20 43.72 -23.16 24.51
CA ARG A 20 42.38 -23.49 25.06
C ARG A 20 41.40 -23.80 23.92
N ARG A 21 40.79 -24.99 23.96
CA ARG A 21 39.75 -25.41 23.01
C ARG A 21 38.41 -25.61 23.73
N THR A 22 37.35 -25.03 23.18
CA THR A 22 35.97 -25.25 23.67
C THR A 22 35.19 -26.01 22.60
N ASN A 23 34.55 -27.12 22.97
CA ASN A 23 33.69 -27.89 22.06
C ASN A 23 32.23 -27.54 22.36
N LEU A 24 31.57 -26.84 21.44
CA LEU A 24 30.18 -26.45 21.58
C LEU A 24 29.29 -27.33 20.72
N CYS A 25 28.15 -27.74 21.27
CA CYS A 25 27.10 -28.47 20.60
C CYS A 25 25.84 -27.62 20.52
N TYR A 26 25.29 -27.44 19.31
CA TYR A 26 24.12 -26.60 19.07
C TYR A 26 22.90 -26.91 19.97
N ILE A 27 22.71 -28.17 20.38
CA ILE A 27 21.58 -28.59 21.22
C ILE A 27 21.80 -28.25 22.71
N LYS A 28 23.06 -28.21 23.17
CA LYS A 28 23.39 -28.10 24.60
C LYS A 28 23.92 -26.73 25.00
N ASP A 29 24.75 -26.14 24.14
CA ASP A 29 25.57 -24.97 24.47
C ASP A 29 25.10 -23.76 23.65
N LYS A 30 23.78 -23.59 23.58
CA LYS A 30 23.14 -22.57 22.73
C LYS A 30 23.54 -21.17 23.19
N ASP A 31 23.44 -20.90 24.49
CA ASP A 31 23.69 -19.55 25.02
C ASP A 31 25.15 -19.12 24.86
N GLU A 32 26.10 -20.06 25.00
CA GLU A 32 27.53 -19.83 24.73
C GLU A 32 27.82 -19.60 23.23
N MET A 33 27.12 -20.29 22.33
CA MET A 33 27.23 -20.08 20.88
C MET A 33 26.63 -18.75 20.42
N TYR A 34 25.54 -18.31 21.06
CA TYR A 34 24.83 -17.07 20.74
C TYR A 34 25.28 -15.87 21.60
N TYR A 35 26.27 -16.06 22.47
CA TYR A 35 26.83 -15.03 23.38
C TYR A 35 25.76 -14.36 24.25
N HIS A 36 24.77 -15.13 24.69
CA HIS A 36 23.76 -14.69 25.64
C HIS A 36 24.27 -14.93 27.06
N HIS A 37 25.10 -14.02 27.55
CA HIS A 37 25.50 -14.00 28.95
C HIS A 37 24.43 -13.26 29.77
N GLU A 38 23.82 -13.92 30.76
CA GLU A 38 22.99 -13.25 31.74
C GLU A 38 23.85 -12.26 32.56
N PRO A 39 23.37 -11.03 32.82
CA PRO A 39 24.11 -10.06 33.61
C PRO A 39 24.25 -10.56 35.06
N GLU A 40 25.49 -10.72 35.53
CA GLU A 40 25.78 -11.04 36.94
C GLU A 40 25.26 -9.93 37.86
N PRO A 41 24.71 -10.27 39.05
CA PRO A 41 24.24 -9.29 40.01
C PRO A 41 25.42 -8.51 40.60
N GLU A 42 25.45 -7.20 40.37
CA GLU A 42 26.44 -6.29 40.94
C GLU A 42 26.37 -6.30 42.48
N ALA A 43 27.52 -6.52 43.11
CA ALA A 43 27.73 -6.37 44.54
C ALA A 43 27.65 -4.88 44.96
N PRO A 44 27.14 -4.58 46.17
CA PRO A 44 26.85 -3.20 46.58
C PRO A 44 28.13 -2.41 46.86
N VAL A 45 28.23 -1.21 46.28
CA VAL A 45 29.31 -0.25 46.56
C VAL A 45 28.76 0.88 47.42
N ALA A 46 29.43 1.13 48.55
CA ALA A 46 29.15 2.19 49.51
C ALA A 46 29.57 3.59 48.99
N GLU A 47 28.90 4.61 49.52
CA GLU A 47 28.96 6.04 49.17
C GLU A 47 30.31 6.72 49.48
N GLU A 48 30.66 7.76 48.69
CA GLU A 48 31.15 9.06 49.20
C GLU A 48 31.17 10.17 48.11
N GLU A 49 31.18 11.41 48.57
CA GLU A 49 30.62 12.66 48.00
C GLU A 49 31.48 13.43 46.98
N SER A 50 30.85 14.26 46.11
CA SER A 50 30.99 15.76 46.12
C SER A 50 30.62 16.51 44.81
N SER A 51 29.71 17.49 44.98
CA SER A 51 29.58 18.87 44.44
C SER A 51 29.70 19.31 42.94
N ALA A 52 28.56 19.89 42.48
CA ALA A 52 28.33 21.15 41.70
C ALA A 52 28.60 21.22 40.17
N PRO A 53 27.97 22.14 39.36
CA PRO A 53 27.07 23.27 39.66
C PRO A 53 25.76 23.36 38.81
N ALA A 54 24.99 24.43 39.02
CA ALA A 54 23.58 24.62 38.64
C ALA A 54 23.28 25.55 37.42
N GLN A 55 22.00 25.44 36.95
CA GLN A 55 21.14 26.35 36.14
C GLN A 55 21.13 26.24 34.59
N PRO A 56 20.03 26.63 33.87
CA PRO A 56 18.76 27.23 34.31
C PRO A 56 17.45 26.55 33.80
N THR A 57 16.35 26.85 34.48
CA THR A 57 14.95 26.48 34.17
C THR A 57 14.18 27.57 33.43
N GLN A 58 13.27 27.19 32.53
CA GLN A 58 12.17 28.04 32.05
C GLN A 58 10.87 27.23 31.87
N ALA A 59 9.74 27.93 31.95
CA ALA A 59 8.48 27.49 32.52
C ALA A 59 7.32 27.32 31.52
N ALA A 60 6.30 26.54 31.90
CA ALA A 60 4.86 26.69 31.60
C ALA A 60 4.04 25.62 32.37
N PRO A 61 2.70 25.73 32.49
CA PRO A 61 1.92 26.80 33.10
C PRO A 61 1.04 26.29 34.27
N VAL A 62 0.43 27.24 34.97
CA VAL A 62 -0.30 27.14 36.23
C VAL A 62 -1.70 26.51 36.07
N PRO A 63 -2.12 25.58 36.96
CA PRO A 63 -3.52 25.36 37.28
C PRO A 63 -3.90 25.92 38.65
N VAL A 64 -5.14 26.39 38.71
CA VAL A 64 -5.80 27.14 39.78
C VAL A 64 -6.03 26.29 41.03
N ALA A 65 -5.89 26.94 42.19
CA ALA A 65 -6.02 26.38 43.53
C ALA A 65 -7.39 25.72 43.79
N ALA A 66 -7.34 24.49 44.30
CA ALA A 66 -8.45 23.82 44.98
C ALA A 66 -8.04 23.48 46.42
N ALA A 67 -9.01 23.56 47.30
CA ALA A 67 -8.92 23.66 48.76
C ALA A 67 -8.13 22.52 49.45
N ALA A 68 -7.53 22.88 50.58
CA ALA A 68 -6.87 21.99 51.52
C ALA A 68 -7.81 20.86 51.97
N ALA A 69 -7.47 19.62 51.59
CA ALA A 69 -8.04 18.43 52.18
C ALA A 69 -7.41 18.20 53.57
N ALA A 70 -8.29 18.00 54.54
CA ALA A 70 -7.99 17.81 55.95
C ALA A 70 -7.12 16.58 56.21
N ALA A 71 -6.42 16.62 57.35
CA ALA A 71 -5.63 15.53 57.91
C ALA A 71 -6.41 14.21 57.96
N ALA A 72 -5.67 13.13 57.73
CA ALA A 72 -6.16 11.75 57.74
C ALA A 72 -6.96 11.42 59.01
N PRO A 73 -8.11 10.75 58.91
CA PRO A 73 -8.77 10.16 60.06
C PRO A 73 -7.85 9.08 60.66
N ALA A 74 -7.69 9.11 61.99
CA ALA A 74 -7.10 8.01 62.73
C ALA A 74 -7.88 6.69 62.46
N PRO A 75 -7.20 5.53 62.44
CA PRO A 75 -7.83 4.26 62.10
C PRO A 75 -8.95 3.93 63.11
N PRO A 76 -10.07 3.31 62.66
CA PRO A 76 -11.12 2.88 63.58
C PRO A 76 -10.56 1.79 64.50
N ALA A 77 -10.59 2.06 65.80
CA ALA A 77 -10.33 1.05 66.81
C ALA A 77 -11.46 0.01 66.78
N GLY A 78 -11.16 -1.22 66.32
CA GLY A 78 -12.09 -2.35 66.41
C GLY A 78 -12.06 -3.41 65.29
N GLY A 79 -11.07 -3.44 64.39
CA GLY A 79 -10.91 -4.51 63.39
C GLY A 79 -9.79 -5.49 63.75
N SER A 80 -9.95 -6.78 63.42
CA SER A 80 -8.84 -7.74 63.43
C SER A 80 -7.74 -7.30 62.46
N ALA A 81 -6.46 -7.52 62.79
CA ALA A 81 -5.34 -7.19 61.90
C ALA A 81 -5.54 -7.81 60.50
N GLU A 82 -5.32 -7.02 59.43
CA GLU A 82 -5.43 -7.50 58.05
C GLU A 82 -4.39 -8.59 57.76
N ILE A 83 -4.83 -9.70 57.16
CA ILE A 83 -3.99 -10.82 56.77
C ILE A 83 -3.60 -10.64 55.29
N GLU A 84 -2.33 -10.87 54.96
CA GLU A 84 -1.83 -10.79 53.58
C GLU A 84 -2.62 -11.71 52.65
N ASP A 85 -3.16 -11.16 51.56
CA ASP A 85 -4.00 -11.92 50.62
C ASP A 85 -3.14 -12.87 49.78
N ALA A 86 -3.66 -14.05 49.45
CA ALA A 86 -2.97 -15.04 48.64
C ALA A 86 -3.89 -15.62 47.58
N PRO A 87 -3.39 -15.88 46.35
CA PRO A 87 -4.17 -16.52 45.31
C PRO A 87 -4.51 -17.96 45.71
N ILE A 88 -5.66 -18.44 45.25
CA ILE A 88 -6.07 -19.83 45.42
C ILE A 88 -5.22 -20.68 44.47
N THR A 89 -4.78 -21.85 44.90
CA THR A 89 -4.02 -22.76 44.03
C THR A 89 -4.95 -23.66 43.20
N ALA A 90 -4.51 -24.09 42.02
CA ALA A 90 -5.29 -25.02 41.18
C ALA A 90 -5.58 -26.34 41.92
N LYS A 91 -4.62 -26.80 42.74
CA LYS A 91 -4.75 -27.97 43.62
C LYS A 91 -5.92 -27.84 44.61
N GLU A 92 -6.07 -26.68 45.27
CA GLU A 92 -7.16 -26.45 46.23
C GLU A 92 -8.54 -26.48 45.57
N ILE A 93 -8.67 -25.92 44.36
CA ILE A 93 -9.92 -25.94 43.60
C ILE A 93 -10.24 -27.34 43.10
N LEU A 94 -9.26 -28.03 42.52
CA LEU A 94 -9.39 -29.42 42.08
C LEU A 94 -9.86 -30.31 43.24
N HIS A 95 -9.22 -30.19 44.41
CA HIS A 95 -9.55 -30.97 45.60
C HIS A 95 -10.97 -30.66 46.11
N ALA A 96 -11.37 -29.38 46.13
CA ALA A 96 -12.70 -28.95 46.54
C ALA A 96 -13.81 -29.40 45.58
N ILE A 97 -13.58 -29.38 44.27
CA ILE A 97 -14.55 -29.87 43.26
C ILE A 97 -14.79 -31.36 43.43
N VAL A 98 -13.71 -32.14 43.56
CA VAL A 98 -13.80 -33.60 43.76
C VAL A 98 -14.50 -33.91 45.10
N ALA A 99 -14.18 -33.19 46.16
CA ALA A 99 -14.80 -33.35 47.47
C ALA A 99 -16.28 -33.04 47.50
N GLN A 100 -16.67 -31.91 46.92
CA GLN A 100 -18.07 -31.53 46.81
C GLN A 100 -18.86 -32.58 46.01
N LYS A 101 -18.31 -33.06 44.89
CA LYS A 101 -19.00 -34.01 44.02
C LYS A 101 -19.17 -35.39 44.66
N LEU A 102 -18.16 -35.85 45.41
CA LEU A 102 -18.20 -37.13 46.14
C LEU A 102 -18.99 -37.05 47.46
N LYS A 103 -19.45 -35.85 47.86
CA LYS A 103 -20.11 -35.58 49.16
C LYS A 103 -19.28 -36.06 50.36
N LYS A 104 -17.97 -35.86 50.26
CA LYS A 104 -16.99 -36.19 51.29
C LYS A 104 -16.30 -34.93 51.78
N SER A 105 -15.80 -34.97 53.00
CA SER A 105 -14.93 -33.90 53.50
C SER A 105 -13.59 -33.91 52.76
N LEU A 106 -12.90 -32.78 52.75
CA LEU A 106 -11.60 -32.64 52.08
C LEU A 106 -10.54 -33.61 52.63
N ASP A 107 -10.61 -33.99 53.91
CA ASP A 107 -9.65 -34.91 54.54
C ASP A 107 -9.90 -36.38 54.16
N GLU A 108 -11.12 -36.72 53.73
CA GLU A 108 -11.48 -38.07 53.29
C GLU A 108 -11.03 -38.38 51.85
N ILE A 109 -10.49 -37.38 51.14
CA ILE A 109 -10.02 -37.51 49.76
C ILE A 109 -8.50 -37.37 49.72
N PRO A 110 -7.77 -38.49 49.58
CA PRO A 110 -6.33 -38.44 49.44
C PRO A 110 -5.93 -37.88 48.08
N VAL A 111 -5.09 -36.84 48.08
CA VAL A 111 -4.58 -36.19 46.87
C VAL A 111 -3.63 -37.07 46.02
N SER A 112 -3.15 -38.17 46.60
CA SER A 112 -2.30 -39.17 45.92
C SER A 112 -3.06 -40.17 45.07
N LYS A 113 -4.40 -40.18 45.10
CA LYS A 113 -5.24 -41.05 44.26
C LYS A 113 -5.74 -40.31 43.01
N SER A 114 -5.97 -41.05 41.93
CA SER A 114 -6.58 -40.52 40.70
C SER A 114 -8.11 -40.37 40.85
N ILE A 115 -8.74 -39.57 39.97
CA ILE A 115 -10.21 -39.43 39.94
C ILE A 115 -10.86 -40.80 39.70
N ARG A 116 -10.28 -41.61 38.81
CA ARG A 116 -10.74 -42.98 38.49
C ARG A 116 -10.77 -43.90 39.71
N ASP A 117 -9.75 -43.81 40.57
CA ASP A 117 -9.67 -44.59 41.81
C ASP A 117 -10.69 -44.12 42.85
N LEU A 118 -10.94 -42.80 42.92
CA LEU A 118 -11.84 -42.20 43.91
C LEU A 118 -13.32 -42.47 43.61
N VAL A 119 -13.71 -42.63 42.34
CA VAL A 119 -15.09 -42.92 41.92
C VAL A 119 -15.43 -44.42 41.90
N GLY A 120 -14.45 -45.31 42.08
CA GLY A 120 -14.66 -46.76 42.23
C GLY A 120 -15.37 -47.42 41.04
N GLY A 121 -15.03 -47.02 39.80
CA GLY A 121 -15.61 -47.59 38.57
C GLY A 121 -16.95 -46.99 38.14
N LYS A 122 -17.48 -45.96 38.84
CA LYS A 122 -18.67 -45.22 38.41
C LYS A 122 -18.32 -44.22 37.30
N SER A 123 -18.29 -44.70 36.05
CA SER A 123 -17.90 -43.92 34.87
C SER A 123 -18.76 -42.65 34.66
N THR A 124 -20.04 -42.66 35.05
CA THR A 124 -20.90 -41.46 34.98
C THR A 124 -20.38 -40.34 35.90
N LEU A 125 -20.03 -40.68 37.15
CA LEU A 125 -19.51 -39.73 38.13
C LEU A 125 -18.12 -39.22 37.73
N GLN A 126 -17.30 -40.07 37.12
CA GLN A 126 -16.00 -39.70 36.55
C GLN A 126 -16.15 -38.61 35.47
N ASN A 127 -17.04 -38.83 34.49
CA ASN A 127 -17.25 -37.89 33.40
C ASN A 127 -17.88 -36.58 33.87
N GLU A 128 -18.70 -36.62 34.93
CA GLU A 128 -19.22 -35.41 35.54
C GLU A 128 -18.12 -34.58 36.21
N ILE A 129 -17.19 -35.21 36.95
CA ILE A 129 -16.06 -34.51 37.56
C ILE A 129 -15.17 -33.88 36.49
N LEU A 130 -14.83 -34.64 35.43
CA LEU A 130 -14.03 -34.11 34.31
C LEU A 130 -14.72 -32.94 33.61
N GLY A 131 -16.04 -33.05 33.36
CA GLY A 131 -16.82 -31.97 32.77
C GLY A 131 -16.92 -30.73 33.66
N ASP A 132 -16.93 -30.90 34.98
CA ASP A 132 -16.92 -29.80 35.94
C ASP A 132 -15.52 -29.15 36.03
N LEU A 133 -14.44 -29.92 35.93
CA LEU A 133 -13.06 -29.40 35.80
C LEU A 133 -12.84 -28.63 34.50
N GLN A 134 -13.39 -29.11 33.38
CA GLN A 134 -13.28 -28.42 32.10
C GLN A 134 -14.03 -27.07 32.11
N LYS A 135 -15.17 -26.98 32.82
CA LYS A 135 -15.86 -25.70 33.02
C LYS A 135 -15.08 -24.72 33.89
N GLU A 136 -14.24 -25.24 34.78
CA GLU A 136 -13.45 -24.44 35.72
C GLU A 136 -12.14 -23.95 35.08
N PHE A 137 -11.38 -24.85 34.48
CA PHE A 137 -10.03 -24.59 33.96
C PHE A 137 -9.96 -24.48 32.43
N GLY A 138 -11.05 -24.69 31.70
CA GLY A 138 -11.09 -24.58 30.24
C GLY A 138 -10.19 -25.61 29.55
N ASN A 139 -9.33 -25.13 28.65
CA ASN A 139 -8.38 -25.97 27.89
C ASN A 139 -7.10 -26.30 28.70
N ALA A 140 -6.98 -25.85 29.95
CA ALA A 140 -5.82 -26.12 30.80
C ALA A 140 -5.87 -27.49 31.50
N VAL A 141 -6.94 -28.27 31.29
CA VAL A 141 -7.08 -29.64 31.81
C VAL A 141 -6.29 -30.61 30.91
N PRO A 142 -5.25 -31.29 31.41
CA PRO A 142 -4.44 -32.21 30.61
C PRO A 142 -5.22 -33.43 30.07
N GLU A 143 -4.72 -34.04 28.99
CA GLU A 143 -5.25 -35.32 28.51
C GLU A 143 -5.03 -36.43 29.56
N LYS A 144 -6.01 -37.33 29.73
CA LYS A 144 -6.03 -38.42 30.73
C LYS A 144 -6.02 -37.95 32.19
N SER A 145 -6.60 -36.78 32.47
CA SER A 145 -6.77 -36.24 33.83
C SER A 145 -7.46 -37.20 34.81
N GLU A 146 -8.21 -38.19 34.33
CA GLU A 146 -8.82 -39.23 35.14
C GLU A 146 -7.85 -40.24 35.75
N GLU A 147 -6.68 -40.45 35.14
CA GLU A 147 -5.66 -41.44 35.54
C GLU A 147 -4.52 -40.80 36.34
N THR A 148 -4.34 -39.49 36.22
CA THR A 148 -3.33 -38.74 36.98
C THR A 148 -3.77 -38.54 38.44
N PRO A 149 -2.88 -38.74 39.44
CA PRO A 149 -3.14 -38.37 40.82
C PRO A 149 -3.53 -36.89 40.96
N LEU A 150 -4.42 -36.55 41.90
CA LEU A 150 -4.89 -35.17 42.06
C LEU A 150 -3.77 -34.16 42.34
N GLU A 151 -2.69 -34.59 42.99
CA GLU A 151 -1.51 -33.77 43.27
C GLU A 151 -0.77 -33.35 41.99
N GLU A 152 -0.39 -34.32 41.16
CA GLU A 152 0.26 -34.09 39.86
C GLU A 152 -0.68 -33.37 38.89
N LEU A 153 -1.98 -33.67 38.97
CA LEU A 153 -2.99 -33.00 38.16
C LEU A 153 -3.12 -31.51 38.54
N GLY A 154 -3.03 -31.18 39.83
CA GLY A 154 -3.04 -29.78 40.29
C GLY A 154 -1.83 -28.98 39.83
N GLU A 155 -0.66 -29.60 39.73
CA GLU A 155 0.59 -28.97 39.27
C GLU A 155 0.66 -28.81 37.75
N SER A 156 0.05 -29.73 37.00
CA SER A 156 0.05 -29.72 35.53
C SER A 156 -0.93 -28.71 34.92
N ILE A 157 -1.86 -28.16 35.71
CA ILE A 157 -2.75 -27.07 35.29
C ILE A 157 -1.94 -25.76 35.26
N THR A 158 -1.46 -25.39 34.07
CA THR A 158 -0.72 -24.15 33.84
C THR A 158 -1.65 -23.02 33.37
N GLY A 159 -1.30 -21.76 33.68
CA GLY A 159 -2.08 -20.59 33.25
C GLY A 159 -3.34 -20.28 34.09
N PHE A 160 -3.45 -20.84 35.30
CA PHE A 160 -4.55 -20.53 36.22
C PHE A 160 -4.39 -19.15 36.87
N SER A 161 -5.47 -18.36 36.91
CA SER A 161 -5.47 -16.96 37.34
C SER A 161 -5.38 -16.74 38.87
N GLY A 162 -5.44 -17.81 39.66
CA GLY A 162 -5.44 -17.71 41.13
C GLY A 162 -6.80 -17.32 41.74
N SER A 163 -7.87 -17.36 40.95
CA SER A 163 -9.24 -16.95 41.35
C SER A 163 -10.28 -17.98 40.93
N LEU A 164 -11.45 -17.98 41.60
CA LEU A 164 -12.53 -18.93 41.31
C LEU A 164 -12.99 -18.83 39.83
N GLY A 165 -13.03 -19.97 39.14
CA GLY A 165 -13.53 -20.09 37.78
C GLY A 165 -15.07 -20.10 37.71
N LYS A 166 -15.59 -20.37 36.51
CA LYS A 166 -17.02 -20.30 36.23
C LYS A 166 -17.81 -21.35 37.01
N PHE A 167 -17.26 -22.53 37.26
CA PHE A 167 -17.97 -23.60 37.97
C PHE A 167 -18.02 -23.31 39.47
N THR A 168 -16.87 -23.09 40.12
CA THR A 168 -16.80 -22.85 41.57
C THR A 168 -17.51 -21.56 41.97
N SER A 169 -17.40 -20.48 41.19
CA SER A 169 -18.13 -19.23 41.45
C SER A 169 -19.65 -19.44 41.46
N ASN A 170 -20.18 -20.23 40.51
CA ASN A 170 -21.59 -20.56 40.46
C ASN A 170 -22.03 -21.44 41.64
N GLN A 171 -21.16 -22.34 42.09
CA GLN A 171 -21.42 -23.21 43.24
C GLN A 171 -21.42 -22.41 44.56
N VAL A 172 -20.50 -21.47 44.74
CA VAL A 172 -20.50 -20.52 45.87
C VAL A 172 -21.76 -19.65 45.84
N ALA A 173 -22.14 -19.11 44.69
CA ALA A 173 -23.39 -18.35 44.57
C ALA A 173 -24.64 -19.19 44.90
N ARG A 174 -24.66 -20.48 44.51
CA ARG A 174 -25.72 -21.43 44.86
C ARG A 174 -25.76 -21.72 46.35
N LEU A 175 -24.61 -21.94 46.99
CA LEU A 175 -24.50 -22.12 48.44
C LEU A 175 -25.09 -20.91 49.17
N MET A 176 -24.68 -19.70 48.78
CA MET A 176 -25.16 -18.46 49.38
C MET A 176 -26.67 -18.27 49.20
N SER A 177 -27.23 -18.50 48.02
CA SER A 177 -28.67 -18.31 47.75
C SER A 177 -29.57 -19.39 48.36
N SER A 178 -29.10 -20.64 48.45
CA SER A 178 -29.91 -21.77 48.90
C SER A 178 -29.81 -22.07 50.39
N LYS A 179 -28.65 -21.83 51.02
CA LYS A 179 -28.39 -22.22 52.42
C LYS A 179 -28.31 -21.06 53.40
N MET A 180 -28.12 -19.83 52.94
CA MET A 180 -28.06 -18.66 53.83
C MET A 180 -29.46 -18.06 54.08
N PRO A 181 -29.65 -17.36 55.22
CA PRO A 181 -30.91 -16.66 55.52
C PRO A 181 -31.15 -15.51 54.51
N GLY A 182 -32.42 -15.16 54.32
CA GLY A 182 -32.81 -14.07 53.42
C GLY A 182 -32.17 -12.74 53.84
N GLY A 183 -31.53 -12.05 52.89
CA GLY A 183 -30.80 -10.78 53.13
C GLY A 183 -29.29 -10.95 53.37
N PHE A 184 -28.80 -12.16 53.66
CA PHE A 184 -27.37 -12.43 53.82
C PHE A 184 -26.71 -12.76 52.47
N THR A 185 -26.24 -11.72 51.77
CA THR A 185 -25.65 -11.83 50.43
C THR A 185 -24.18 -12.27 50.46
N LEU A 186 -23.62 -12.69 49.31
CA LEU A 186 -22.18 -12.94 49.17
C LEU A 186 -21.33 -11.72 49.57
N GLY A 187 -21.79 -10.50 49.24
CA GLY A 187 -21.13 -9.26 49.67
C GLY A 187 -21.17 -9.08 51.19
N SER A 188 -22.28 -9.41 51.85
CA SER A 188 -22.40 -9.39 53.31
C SER A 188 -21.47 -10.40 53.98
N ALA A 189 -21.36 -11.60 53.40
CA ALA A 189 -20.43 -12.63 53.87
C ALA A 189 -18.96 -12.21 53.73
N LYS A 190 -18.55 -11.73 52.56
CA LYS A 190 -17.19 -11.21 52.34
C LYS A 190 -16.87 -10.02 53.25
N SER A 191 -17.83 -9.12 53.48
CA SER A 191 -17.67 -7.99 54.40
C SER A 191 -17.47 -8.46 55.85
N PHE A 192 -18.26 -9.46 56.28
CA PHE A 192 -18.10 -10.07 57.60
C PHE A 192 -16.73 -10.76 57.76
N LEU A 193 -16.27 -11.49 56.75
CA LEU A 193 -14.96 -12.13 56.74
C LEU A 193 -13.81 -11.11 56.81
N LYS A 194 -13.92 -10.02 56.05
CA LYS A 194 -12.96 -8.93 56.12
C LYS A 194 -12.95 -8.27 57.51
N GLN A 195 -14.11 -7.96 58.07
CA GLN A 195 -14.21 -7.24 59.34
C GLN A 195 -13.85 -8.08 60.56
N SER A 196 -14.19 -9.38 60.56
CA SER A 196 -14.03 -10.25 61.73
C SER A 196 -12.74 -11.08 61.71
N TYR A 197 -12.20 -11.34 60.51
CA TYR A 197 -11.04 -12.22 60.33
C TYR A 197 -9.92 -11.58 59.49
N GLY A 198 -10.07 -10.34 59.03
CA GLY A 198 -9.03 -9.61 58.29
C GLY A 198 -8.72 -10.19 56.91
N LEU A 199 -9.61 -11.00 56.34
CA LEU A 199 -9.36 -11.71 55.09
C LEU A 199 -9.56 -10.82 53.86
N GLY A 200 -8.56 -10.82 52.97
CA GLY A 200 -8.64 -10.22 51.64
C GLY A 200 -9.64 -10.94 50.71
N PRO A 201 -9.93 -10.36 49.53
CA PRO A 201 -10.90 -10.92 48.59
C PRO A 201 -10.57 -12.34 48.12
N THR A 202 -9.31 -12.67 47.83
CA THR A 202 -8.96 -14.00 47.30
C THR A 202 -8.95 -15.05 48.40
N ARG A 203 -8.47 -14.74 49.60
CA ARG A 203 -8.62 -15.64 50.77
C ARG A 203 -10.05 -15.82 51.21
N SER A 204 -10.90 -14.79 51.08
CA SER A 204 -12.34 -14.93 51.32
C SER A 204 -12.98 -15.92 50.35
N ASP A 205 -12.54 -15.92 49.09
CA ASP A 205 -12.97 -16.90 48.09
C ASP A 205 -12.42 -18.31 48.39
N GLY A 206 -11.17 -18.43 48.84
CA GLY A 206 -10.60 -19.70 49.31
C GLY A 206 -11.32 -20.28 50.52
N LEU A 207 -11.74 -19.43 51.47
CA LEU A 207 -12.56 -19.86 52.61
C LEU A 207 -13.93 -20.34 52.16
N LEU A 208 -14.59 -19.62 51.26
CA LEU A 208 -15.89 -20.02 50.72
C LEU A 208 -15.82 -21.31 49.88
N LEU A 209 -14.69 -21.55 49.21
CA LEU A 209 -14.38 -22.80 48.52
C LEU A 209 -14.32 -23.97 49.53
N VAL A 210 -13.68 -23.80 50.68
CA VAL A 210 -13.74 -24.78 51.78
C VAL A 210 -15.18 -24.92 52.31
N GLY A 211 -15.91 -23.81 52.39
CA GLY A 211 -17.34 -23.78 52.77
C GLY A 211 -18.23 -24.65 51.89
N LEU A 212 -17.92 -24.82 50.60
CA LEU A 212 -18.65 -25.73 49.71
C LEU A 212 -18.58 -27.20 50.14
N THR A 213 -17.51 -27.57 50.85
CA THR A 213 -17.31 -28.94 51.38
C THR A 213 -17.92 -29.13 52.76
N MET A 214 -18.34 -28.05 53.42
CA MET A 214 -18.98 -28.01 54.73
C MET A 214 -20.40 -27.45 54.66
N GLU A 215 -21.13 -27.79 53.59
CA GLU A 215 -22.45 -27.26 53.30
C GLU A 215 -23.48 -27.62 54.41
N PRO A 216 -24.23 -26.64 54.96
CA PRO A 216 -25.30 -26.92 55.90
C PRO A 216 -26.39 -27.82 55.28
N PRO A 217 -26.93 -28.81 56.02
CA PRO A 217 -27.94 -29.74 55.49
C PRO A 217 -29.21 -29.00 55.07
N SER A 218 -29.64 -28.01 55.86
CA SER A 218 -30.81 -27.16 55.61
C SER A 218 -30.41 -25.68 55.62
N ARG A 219 -31.33 -24.82 55.14
CA ARG A 219 -31.14 -23.37 55.16
C ARG A 219 -31.05 -22.88 56.62
N LEU A 220 -30.06 -22.04 56.89
CA LEU A 220 -29.85 -21.43 58.21
C LEU A 220 -30.95 -20.41 58.53
N GLY A 221 -31.40 -20.38 59.78
CA GLY A 221 -32.59 -19.63 60.22
C GLY A 221 -32.34 -18.14 60.46
N SER A 222 -31.15 -17.77 60.93
CA SER A 222 -30.79 -16.38 61.27
C SER A 222 -29.40 -15.99 60.75
N GLU A 223 -29.15 -14.68 60.66
CA GLU A 223 -27.83 -14.14 60.32
C GLU A 223 -26.76 -14.57 61.35
N ALA A 224 -27.14 -14.71 62.62
CA ALA A 224 -26.25 -15.20 63.66
C ALA A 224 -25.78 -16.63 63.36
N ASP A 225 -26.69 -17.53 62.96
CA ASP A 225 -26.35 -18.91 62.59
C ASP A 225 -25.40 -18.96 61.38
N ALA A 226 -25.61 -18.07 60.40
CA ALA A 226 -24.73 -17.93 59.24
C ALA A 226 -23.33 -17.47 59.62
N LYS A 227 -23.20 -16.50 60.54
CA LYS A 227 -21.90 -16.05 61.08
C LYS A 227 -21.22 -17.13 61.90
N THR A 228 -21.97 -17.90 62.70
CA THR A 228 -21.43 -19.04 63.45
C THR A 228 -20.93 -20.14 62.52
N TRP A 229 -21.66 -20.46 61.45
CA TRP A 229 -21.20 -21.40 60.43
C TRP A 229 -19.95 -20.89 59.70
N LEU A 230 -19.93 -19.62 59.27
CA LEU A 230 -18.74 -19.01 58.67
C LEU A 230 -17.54 -19.04 59.62
N GLY A 231 -17.75 -18.88 60.93
CA GLY A 231 -16.69 -19.02 61.92
C GLY A 231 -16.11 -20.44 62.01
N LYS A 232 -16.95 -21.47 61.88
CA LYS A 232 -16.48 -22.87 61.79
C LYS A 232 -15.67 -23.10 60.52
N VAL A 233 -16.14 -22.58 59.38
CA VAL A 233 -15.41 -22.67 58.10
C VAL A 233 -14.09 -21.88 58.16
N ALA A 234 -14.09 -20.72 58.80
CA ALA A 234 -12.89 -19.90 58.99
C ALA A 234 -11.83 -20.66 59.78
N GLN A 235 -12.20 -21.32 60.88
CA GLN A 235 -11.27 -22.14 61.66
C GLN A 235 -10.66 -23.28 60.83
N GLU A 236 -11.46 -23.91 59.98
CA GLU A 236 -10.98 -25.01 59.12
C GLU A 236 -10.09 -24.51 57.97
N TYR A 237 -10.44 -23.37 57.37
CA TYR A 237 -9.61 -22.70 56.38
C TYR A 237 -8.27 -22.25 56.98
N ALA A 238 -8.26 -21.73 58.22
CA ALA A 238 -7.05 -21.31 58.91
C ALA A 238 -6.03 -22.44 59.10
N LYS A 239 -6.49 -23.63 59.49
CA LYS A 239 -5.64 -24.83 59.61
C LYS A 239 -4.99 -25.20 58.29
N ARG A 240 -5.72 -25.10 57.19
CA ARG A 240 -5.25 -25.50 55.85
C ARG A 240 -4.33 -24.47 55.20
N ALA A 241 -4.68 -23.19 55.35
CA ALA A 241 -3.89 -22.09 54.81
C ALA A 241 -2.70 -21.71 55.70
N GLY A 242 -2.55 -22.31 56.88
CA GLY A 242 -1.46 -22.02 57.83
C GLY A 242 -1.55 -20.62 58.45
N ILE A 243 -2.75 -20.02 58.49
CA ILE A 243 -2.97 -18.66 59.01
C ILE A 243 -3.58 -18.71 60.41
N THR A 244 -3.27 -17.71 61.25
CA THR A 244 -3.85 -17.56 62.59
C THR A 244 -4.64 -16.26 62.65
N TYR A 245 -5.90 -16.32 63.08
CA TYR A 245 -6.70 -15.12 63.29
C TYR A 245 -6.31 -14.46 64.61
N SER A 246 -6.06 -13.15 64.59
CA SER A 246 -5.90 -12.37 65.81
C SER A 246 -7.26 -12.24 66.52
N ALA A 247 -7.37 -12.69 67.76
CA ALA A 247 -8.57 -12.46 68.55
C ALA A 247 -8.76 -10.95 68.76
N ALA A 248 -9.96 -10.43 68.48
CA ALA A 248 -10.31 -9.08 68.85
C ALA A 248 -10.24 -8.96 70.38
N SER A 249 -9.34 -8.14 70.90
CA SER A 249 -9.24 -7.88 72.34
C SER A 249 -10.46 -7.09 72.80
N SER A 250 -11.39 -7.75 73.47
CA SER A 250 -12.40 -7.08 74.29
C SER A 250 -11.70 -6.52 75.53
N SER A 251 -11.19 -5.29 75.44
CA SER A 251 -10.69 -4.56 76.61
C SER A 251 -11.87 -4.11 77.48
N SER A 252 -12.29 -4.98 78.40
CA SER A 252 -13.10 -4.61 79.57
C SER A 252 -12.20 -3.90 80.60
N GLY A 253 -11.86 -2.64 80.33
CA GLY A 253 -11.20 -1.76 81.29
C GLY A 253 -12.22 -0.92 82.05
N GLY A 254 -12.56 -1.30 83.29
CA GLY A 254 -13.33 -0.46 84.21
C GLY A 254 -12.49 0.71 84.72
N GLY A 255 -13.04 1.93 84.63
CA GLY A 255 -12.42 3.15 85.14
C GLY A 255 -13.38 4.35 85.20
N ALA A 256 -13.93 4.58 86.39
CA ALA A 256 -14.44 5.81 87.03
C ALA A 256 -15.21 6.91 86.25
N ALA A 257 -16.32 7.30 86.88
CA ALA A 257 -17.24 8.40 86.60
C ALA A 257 -16.64 9.76 86.19
N GLY A 258 -17.27 10.41 85.21
CA GLY A 258 -17.11 11.85 84.96
C GLY A 258 -17.74 12.32 83.63
N ALA A 259 -18.87 13.02 83.74
CA ALA A 259 -19.52 13.89 82.73
C ALA A 259 -20.04 13.26 81.42
N ALA A 260 -21.35 13.41 81.22
CA ALA A 260 -22.08 13.01 80.03
C ALA A 260 -21.71 13.87 78.80
N THR A 261 -20.90 13.30 77.91
CA THR A 261 -20.91 13.63 76.49
C THR A 261 -21.17 12.33 75.74
N ALA A 262 -22.34 12.22 75.11
CA ALA A 262 -22.70 11.10 74.26
C ALA A 262 -21.77 11.08 73.03
N VAL A 263 -20.68 10.31 73.11
CA VAL A 263 -19.87 9.98 71.94
C VAL A 263 -20.72 9.06 71.08
N ILE A 264 -21.29 9.60 70.00
CA ILE A 264 -22.07 8.82 69.04
C ILE A 264 -21.17 7.70 68.51
N ASN A 265 -21.60 6.45 68.69
CA ASN A 265 -20.94 5.27 68.17
C ASN A 265 -20.90 5.38 66.63
N SER A 266 -19.72 5.54 66.03
CA SER A 266 -19.54 5.75 64.58
C SER A 266 -20.26 4.67 63.75
N ALA A 267 -20.31 3.43 64.24
CA ALA A 267 -21.02 2.34 63.57
C ALA A 267 -22.55 2.53 63.60
N GLU A 268 -23.10 3.10 64.68
CA GLU A 268 -24.52 3.43 64.79
C GLU A 268 -24.88 4.65 63.94
N PHE A 269 -23.96 5.60 63.78
CA PHE A 269 -24.12 6.75 62.87
C PHE A 269 -24.16 6.31 61.41
N ASP A 270 -23.23 5.46 60.96
CA ASP A 270 -23.21 4.93 59.59
C ASP A 270 -24.45 4.08 59.31
N ALA A 271 -24.89 3.29 60.30
CA ALA A 271 -26.13 2.52 60.20
C ALA A 271 -27.37 3.44 60.12
N ALA A 272 -27.39 4.55 60.87
CA ALA A 272 -28.45 5.55 60.79
C ALA A 272 -28.45 6.30 59.44
N GLN A 273 -27.27 6.67 58.92
CA GLN A 273 -27.10 7.29 57.61
C GLN A 273 -27.55 6.35 56.49
N LYS A 274 -27.21 5.06 56.57
CA LYS A 274 -27.69 4.05 55.62
C LYS A 274 -29.21 3.92 55.63
N LYS A 275 -29.83 3.86 56.81
CA LYS A 275 -31.30 3.88 56.94
C LYS A 275 -31.92 5.15 56.36
N GLN A 276 -31.29 6.30 56.56
CA GLN A 276 -31.73 7.56 55.96
C GLN A 276 -31.62 7.53 54.42
N LEU A 277 -30.53 7.01 53.86
CA LEU A 277 -30.35 6.85 52.42
C LEU A 277 -31.34 5.85 51.82
N GLU A 278 -31.67 4.77 52.53
CA GLU A 278 -32.72 3.83 52.13
C GLU A 278 -34.10 4.49 52.10
N LEU A 279 -34.41 5.34 53.08
CA LEU A 279 -35.63 6.14 53.08
C LEU A 279 -35.67 7.11 51.89
N VAL A 280 -34.58 7.84 51.62
CA VAL A 280 -34.45 8.76 50.48
C VAL A 280 -34.61 8.01 49.16
N ARG A 281 -33.97 6.84 49.01
CA ARG A 281 -34.09 6.01 47.80
C ARG A 281 -35.52 5.52 47.59
N SER A 282 -36.20 5.14 48.67
CA SER A 282 -37.61 4.72 48.63
C SER A 282 -38.54 5.88 48.24
N GLN A 283 -38.34 7.07 48.83
CA GLN A 283 -39.08 8.28 48.46
C GLN A 283 -38.86 8.65 46.98
N LEU A 284 -37.61 8.59 46.51
CA LEU A 284 -37.26 8.84 45.11
C LEU A 284 -37.95 7.85 44.17
N GLN A 285 -37.93 6.56 44.49
CA GLN A 285 -38.62 5.54 43.68
C GLN A 285 -40.13 5.76 43.62
N ILE A 286 -40.77 6.13 44.72
CA ILE A 286 -42.21 6.44 44.77
C ILE A 286 -42.53 7.67 43.92
N LEU A 287 -41.75 8.74 44.05
CA LEU A 287 -41.90 9.96 43.26
C LEU A 287 -41.70 9.68 41.76
N ALA A 288 -40.67 8.92 41.39
CA ALA A 288 -40.42 8.53 40.01
C ALA A 288 -41.58 7.71 39.43
N LYS A 289 -42.12 6.77 40.22
CA LYS A 289 -43.29 5.97 39.83
C LYS A 289 -44.55 6.83 39.66
N TYR A 290 -44.79 7.78 40.57
CA TYR A 290 -45.93 8.71 40.48
C TYR A 290 -45.84 9.62 39.25
N LEU A 291 -44.64 10.12 38.95
CA LEU A 291 -44.37 10.97 37.78
C LEU A 291 -44.26 10.20 36.46
N GLY A 292 -44.32 8.86 36.48
CA GLY A 292 -44.10 8.01 35.29
C GLY A 292 -42.68 8.07 34.72
N VAL A 293 -41.69 8.48 35.54
CA VAL A 293 -40.29 8.63 35.13
C VAL A 293 -39.55 7.32 35.35
N ASP A 294 -38.98 6.77 34.28
CA ASP A 294 -38.10 5.61 34.35
C ASP A 294 -36.65 6.04 34.59
N LEU A 295 -36.17 5.83 35.82
CA LEU A 295 -34.81 6.15 36.27
C LEU A 295 -33.72 5.34 35.54
N ARG A 296 -34.08 4.19 34.92
CA ARG A 296 -33.13 3.33 34.17
C ARG A 296 -33.25 3.46 32.65
N SER A 297 -34.07 4.40 32.17
CA SER A 297 -34.26 4.60 30.73
C SER A 297 -32.95 4.91 30.02
N GLY A 298 -32.12 5.78 30.60
CA GLY A 298 -30.77 6.10 30.11
C GLY A 298 -29.83 4.90 30.10
N ASP A 299 -29.75 4.15 31.20
CA ASP A 299 -28.89 2.96 31.30
C ASP A 299 -29.27 1.89 30.26
N ARG A 300 -30.57 1.64 30.08
CA ARG A 300 -31.05 0.66 29.09
C ARG A 300 -30.76 1.11 27.66
N ALA A 301 -30.92 2.40 27.36
CA ALA A 301 -30.57 2.96 26.06
C ALA A 301 -29.06 2.87 25.80
N PHE A 302 -28.23 3.11 26.82
CA PHE A 302 -26.79 2.93 26.74
C PHE A 302 -26.38 1.47 26.53
N GLU A 303 -26.95 0.53 27.30
CA GLU A 303 -26.70 -0.91 27.14
C GLU A 303 -27.05 -1.38 25.72
N ALA A 304 -28.21 -0.97 25.20
CA ALA A 304 -28.63 -1.27 23.83
C ALA A 304 -27.69 -0.64 22.78
N SER A 305 -27.33 0.64 22.96
CA SER A 305 -26.38 1.33 22.07
C SER A 305 -25.01 0.67 22.10
N LYS A 306 -24.53 0.23 23.26
CA LYS A 306 -23.26 -0.46 23.40
C LYS A 306 -23.26 -1.79 22.66
N THR A 307 -24.31 -2.59 22.82
CA THR A 307 -24.46 -3.84 22.05
C THR A 307 -24.45 -3.57 20.54
N GLN A 308 -25.14 -2.52 20.09
CA GLN A 308 -25.11 -2.15 18.67
C GLN A 308 -23.72 -1.67 18.21
N SER A 309 -23.02 -0.87 19.02
CA SER A 309 -21.65 -0.44 18.72
C SER A 309 -20.68 -1.62 18.65
N ASP A 310 -20.79 -2.59 19.56
CA ASP A 310 -19.95 -3.80 19.58
C ASP A 310 -20.19 -4.64 18.32
N LEU A 311 -21.46 -4.75 17.85
CA LEU A 311 -21.80 -5.43 16.59
C LEU A 311 -21.22 -4.72 15.37
N LEU A 312 -21.36 -3.39 15.29
CA LEU A 312 -20.79 -2.60 14.19
C LEU A 312 -19.26 -2.64 14.19
N GLN A 313 -18.65 -2.64 15.37
CA GLN A 313 -17.21 -2.79 15.49
C GLN A 313 -16.76 -4.16 14.99
N ALA A 314 -17.47 -5.24 15.35
CA ALA A 314 -17.15 -6.58 14.84
C ALA A 314 -17.29 -6.68 13.31
N GLU A 315 -18.26 -6.00 12.70
CA GLU A 315 -18.38 -5.91 11.24
C GLU A 315 -17.19 -5.16 10.62
N LEU A 316 -16.79 -4.02 11.20
CA LEU A 316 -15.63 -3.26 10.73
C LEU A 316 -14.32 -4.05 10.90
N ASP A 317 -14.16 -4.74 12.01
CA ASP A 317 -12.98 -5.58 12.28
C ASP A 317 -12.89 -6.74 11.29
N MET A 318 -14.02 -7.33 10.91
CA MET A 318 -14.07 -8.36 9.85
C MET A 318 -13.62 -7.78 8.50
N TRP A 319 -14.11 -6.60 8.10
CA TRP A 319 -13.68 -5.93 6.87
C TRP A 319 -12.18 -5.60 6.88
N MET A 320 -11.67 -5.15 8.03
CA MET A 320 -10.25 -4.82 8.22
C MET A 320 -9.37 -6.07 8.22
N ALA A 321 -9.84 -7.19 8.78
CA ALA A 321 -9.13 -8.46 8.77
C ALA A 321 -9.04 -9.05 7.35
N GLU A 322 -10.10 -8.91 6.55
CA GLU A 322 -10.14 -9.45 5.18
C GLU A 322 -9.29 -8.61 4.21
N HIS A 323 -9.48 -7.29 4.19
CA HIS A 323 -8.84 -6.43 3.20
C HIS A 323 -7.52 -5.80 3.67
N GLY A 324 -7.26 -5.80 4.98
CA GLY A 324 -6.13 -5.13 5.58
C GLY A 324 -6.26 -3.60 5.64
N GLU A 325 -5.48 -3.00 6.53
CA GLU A 325 -5.52 -1.57 6.81
C GLU A 325 -5.07 -0.71 5.62
N VAL A 326 -4.06 -1.15 4.87
CA VAL A 326 -3.54 -0.39 3.73
C VAL A 326 -4.59 -0.26 2.64
N TYR A 327 -5.36 -1.32 2.37
CA TYR A 327 -6.46 -1.28 1.42
C TYR A 327 -7.58 -0.36 1.91
N ALA A 328 -8.04 -0.57 3.16
CA ALA A 328 -9.15 0.20 3.74
C ALA A 328 -8.86 1.71 3.77
N ASN A 329 -7.64 2.10 4.15
CA ASN A 329 -7.20 3.50 4.08
C ASN A 329 -7.00 3.96 2.63
N GLY A 330 -6.49 3.09 1.76
CA GLY A 330 -6.20 3.36 0.36
C GLY A 330 -7.42 3.53 -0.53
N ILE A 331 -8.61 3.06 -0.15
CA ILE A 331 -9.87 3.25 -0.91
C ILE A 331 -10.65 4.50 -0.50
N LYS A 332 -10.18 5.28 0.47
CA LYS A 332 -10.85 6.51 0.90
C LYS A 332 -10.96 7.51 -0.27
N PRO A 333 -12.16 8.06 -0.56
CA PRO A 333 -12.34 9.04 -1.62
C PRO A 333 -11.58 10.34 -1.31
N SER A 334 -11.13 11.02 -2.35
CA SER A 334 -10.38 12.27 -2.28
C SER A 334 -10.87 13.33 -3.25
N PHE A 335 -11.69 12.94 -4.23
CA PHE A 335 -12.19 13.84 -5.25
C PHE A 335 -13.23 14.81 -4.69
N GLU A 336 -12.97 16.10 -4.90
CA GLU A 336 -13.89 17.18 -4.55
C GLU A 336 -13.84 18.23 -5.67
N ALA A 337 -15.00 18.51 -6.28
CA ALA A 337 -15.10 19.48 -7.38
C ALA A 337 -14.60 20.88 -6.98
N GLN A 338 -14.83 21.31 -5.74
CA GLN A 338 -14.40 22.61 -5.21
C GLN A 338 -12.87 22.75 -5.09
N LYS A 339 -12.13 21.64 -5.11
CA LYS A 339 -10.65 21.62 -5.09
C LYS A 339 -10.04 21.68 -6.50
N ALA A 340 -10.85 21.72 -7.56
CA ALA A 340 -10.34 21.86 -8.92
C ALA A 340 -9.59 23.19 -9.10
N ARG A 341 -8.33 23.13 -9.55
CA ARG A 341 -7.52 24.31 -9.88
C ARG A 341 -7.47 24.48 -11.38
N HIS A 342 -7.91 25.64 -11.85
CA HIS A 342 -7.98 25.97 -13.27
C HIS A 342 -6.82 26.90 -13.63
N PHE A 343 -6.06 26.53 -14.65
CA PHE A 343 -5.01 27.34 -15.25
C PHE A 343 -5.32 27.53 -16.73
N ASP A 344 -5.67 28.76 -17.12
CA ASP A 344 -6.10 29.14 -18.47
C ASP A 344 -5.51 30.49 -18.95
N SER A 345 -4.70 31.14 -18.10
CA SER A 345 -4.20 32.50 -18.29
C SER A 345 -2.97 32.59 -19.19
N PHE A 346 -2.92 31.85 -20.30
CA PHE A 346 -1.78 31.85 -21.25
C PHE A 346 -1.42 33.26 -21.76
N TRP A 347 -2.42 34.15 -21.84
CA TRP A 347 -2.28 35.53 -22.29
C TRP A 347 -1.40 36.40 -21.38
N ASN A 348 -1.30 36.05 -20.09
CA ASN A 348 -0.42 36.73 -19.14
C ASN A 348 1.00 36.18 -19.24
N TRP A 349 1.12 34.85 -19.22
CA TRP A 349 2.39 34.14 -19.26
C TRP A 349 3.18 34.42 -20.54
N SER A 350 2.51 34.64 -21.67
CA SER A 350 3.19 35.05 -22.90
C SER A 350 3.91 36.39 -22.79
N ARG A 351 3.29 37.39 -22.13
CA ARG A 351 3.89 38.71 -21.90
C ARG A 351 5.09 38.61 -20.96
N GLN A 352 4.94 37.84 -19.89
CA GLN A 352 6.01 37.61 -18.92
C GLN A 352 7.21 36.91 -19.57
N ASP A 353 7.01 35.78 -20.24
CA ASP A 353 8.10 35.00 -20.83
C ASP A 353 8.84 35.78 -21.93
N ALA A 354 8.11 36.54 -22.74
CA ALA A 354 8.72 37.40 -23.76
C ALA A 354 9.56 38.51 -23.13
N LEU A 355 9.10 39.08 -22.02
CA LEU A 355 9.84 40.12 -21.29
C LEU A 355 11.08 39.56 -20.60
N ILE A 356 10.95 38.41 -19.93
CA ILE A 356 12.09 37.71 -19.31
C ILE A 356 13.14 37.39 -20.36
N LEU A 357 12.73 36.80 -21.50
CA LEU A 357 13.65 36.48 -22.59
C LEU A 357 14.33 37.74 -23.15
N CYS A 358 13.59 38.83 -23.31
CA CYS A 358 14.16 40.11 -23.73
C CYS A 358 15.24 40.60 -22.76
N TYR A 359 14.97 40.60 -21.45
CA TYR A 359 15.94 41.04 -20.43
C TYR A 359 17.16 40.11 -20.31
N GLU A 360 17.00 38.79 -20.50
CA GLU A 360 18.13 37.86 -20.55
C GLU A 360 19.12 38.21 -21.66
N PHE A 361 18.62 38.60 -22.84
CA PHE A 361 19.45 39.13 -23.93
C PHE A 361 20.06 40.49 -23.57
N LEU A 362 19.27 41.44 -23.02
CA LEU A 362 19.75 42.77 -22.67
C LEU A 362 20.89 42.75 -21.64
N PHE A 363 20.77 41.90 -20.62
CA PHE A 363 21.78 41.72 -19.58
C PHE A 363 22.92 40.77 -19.97
N GLY A 364 22.89 40.22 -21.18
CA GLY A 364 23.94 39.32 -21.68
C GLY A 364 24.00 37.96 -20.99
N GLN A 365 22.93 37.54 -20.29
CA GLN A 365 22.80 36.18 -19.75
C GLN A 365 22.67 35.16 -20.88
N THR A 366 22.05 35.58 -21.99
CA THR A 366 21.95 34.84 -23.23
C THR A 366 22.63 35.60 -24.34
N THR A 367 23.68 35.02 -24.92
CA THR A 367 24.46 35.63 -26.01
C THR A 367 24.20 34.98 -27.37
N GLU A 368 23.85 33.70 -27.38
CA GLU A 368 23.58 32.90 -28.58
C GLU A 368 22.20 32.27 -28.53
N VAL A 369 21.63 31.99 -29.70
CA VAL A 369 20.37 31.26 -29.82
C VAL A 369 20.67 29.77 -29.70
N ASP A 370 20.63 29.28 -28.46
CA ASP A 370 20.73 27.86 -28.18
C ASP A 370 19.36 27.16 -28.33
N ARG A 371 19.32 25.88 -27.97
CA ARG A 371 18.09 25.09 -28.04
C ARG A 371 17.07 25.43 -26.97
N GLU A 372 17.51 25.89 -25.81
CA GLU A 372 16.62 26.29 -24.73
C GLU A 372 15.87 27.57 -25.11
N VAL A 373 16.58 28.55 -25.66
CA VAL A 373 16.02 29.76 -26.27
C VAL A 373 15.07 29.39 -27.40
N THR A 374 15.46 28.46 -28.28
CA THR A 374 14.58 27.98 -29.37
C THR A 374 13.30 27.34 -28.83
N ALA A 375 13.40 26.51 -27.78
CA ALA A 375 12.24 25.89 -27.15
C ALA A 375 11.30 26.94 -26.54
N ARG A 376 11.85 27.93 -25.83
CA ARG A 376 11.07 29.06 -25.27
C ARG A 376 10.43 29.91 -26.35
N ALA A 377 11.14 30.18 -27.45
CA ALA A 377 10.62 30.90 -28.60
C ALA A 377 9.41 30.17 -29.21
N ILE A 378 9.47 28.85 -29.38
CA ILE A 378 8.34 28.04 -29.84
C ILE A 378 7.13 28.21 -28.90
N GLN A 379 7.35 28.18 -27.58
CA GLN A 379 6.27 28.38 -26.61
C GLN A 379 5.66 29.79 -26.68
N ILE A 380 6.48 30.82 -26.91
CA ILE A 380 5.98 32.20 -27.14
C ILE A 380 5.15 32.27 -28.41
N ILE A 381 5.62 31.68 -29.52
CA ILE A 381 4.91 31.60 -30.80
C ILE A 381 3.55 30.90 -30.64
N ASN A 382 3.52 29.79 -29.90
CA ASN A 382 2.30 29.05 -29.58
C ASN A 382 1.26 29.85 -28.77
N ARG A 383 1.64 30.99 -28.17
CA ARG A 383 0.76 31.87 -27.40
C ARG A 383 0.41 33.18 -28.13
N ALA A 384 0.78 33.30 -29.40
CA ALA A 384 0.57 34.50 -30.19
C ALA A 384 -0.91 34.91 -30.25
N ASN A 385 -1.19 36.17 -29.91
CA ASN A 385 -2.50 36.79 -29.96
C ASN A 385 -2.37 38.30 -30.27
N PRO A 386 -3.44 38.98 -30.74
CA PRO A 386 -3.34 40.37 -31.20
C PRO A 386 -2.82 41.35 -30.14
N ASN A 387 -3.25 41.20 -28.88
CA ASN A 387 -2.83 42.07 -27.79
C ASN A 387 -1.36 41.83 -27.41
N PHE A 388 -0.91 40.58 -27.47
CA PHE A 388 0.48 40.22 -27.25
C PHE A 388 1.41 40.76 -28.33
N LEU A 389 0.99 40.77 -29.60
CA LEU A 389 1.77 41.38 -30.68
C LEU A 389 1.96 42.89 -30.48
N ARG A 390 0.91 43.62 -30.10
CA ARG A 390 1.02 45.06 -29.76
C ARG A 390 1.98 45.31 -28.59
N TYR A 391 1.94 44.43 -27.60
CA TYR A 391 2.87 44.47 -26.46
C TYR A 391 4.32 44.24 -26.92
N MET A 392 4.58 43.23 -27.74
CA MET A 392 5.91 42.97 -28.28
C MET A 392 6.41 44.12 -29.14
N SER A 393 5.60 44.65 -30.07
CA SER A 393 6.02 45.74 -30.95
C SER A 393 6.44 46.97 -30.15
N TYR A 394 5.64 47.37 -29.15
CA TYR A 394 5.98 48.48 -28.27
C TYR A 394 7.30 48.28 -27.53
N ASN A 395 7.54 47.08 -26.96
CA ASN A 395 8.79 46.83 -26.26
C ASN A 395 9.98 46.87 -27.22
N LEU A 396 9.86 46.28 -28.40
CA LEU A 396 10.94 46.23 -29.40
C LEU A 396 11.28 47.61 -29.99
N ASP A 397 10.27 48.45 -30.23
CA ASP A 397 10.45 49.80 -30.77
C ASP A 397 11.17 50.73 -29.78
N ASN A 398 11.06 50.44 -28.47
CA ASN A 398 11.69 51.21 -27.40
C ASN A 398 13.08 50.68 -26.99
N ILE A 399 13.60 49.63 -27.62
CA ILE A 399 14.97 49.16 -27.37
C ILE A 399 15.96 50.09 -28.06
N ASP A 400 16.71 50.84 -27.25
CA ASP A 400 17.79 51.71 -27.72
C ASP A 400 19.05 50.90 -28.05
N VAL A 401 19.27 50.66 -29.34
CA VAL A 401 20.43 49.91 -29.87
C VAL A 401 21.77 50.60 -29.62
N THR A 402 21.79 51.90 -29.29
CA THR A 402 23.04 52.63 -29.04
C THR A 402 23.69 52.26 -27.70
N LYS A 403 22.94 51.59 -26.81
CA LYS A 403 23.39 51.20 -25.47
C LYS A 403 24.34 50.00 -25.43
N GLY A 404 24.50 49.28 -26.54
CA GLY A 404 25.48 48.19 -26.66
C GLY A 404 25.01 47.04 -27.54
N GLU A 405 25.94 46.11 -27.79
CA GLU A 405 25.70 44.95 -28.67
C GLU A 405 24.57 44.04 -28.15
N SER A 406 24.40 43.91 -26.84
CA SER A 406 23.32 43.13 -26.23
C SER A 406 21.93 43.69 -26.55
N TYR A 407 21.78 45.02 -26.62
CA TYR A 407 20.55 45.71 -27.01
C TYR A 407 20.23 45.47 -28.49
N GLN A 408 21.25 45.49 -29.34
CA GLN A 408 21.10 45.17 -30.76
C GLN A 408 20.64 43.71 -30.95
N ARG A 409 21.30 42.75 -30.29
CA ARG A 409 20.92 41.32 -30.34
C ARG A 409 19.49 41.10 -29.84
N ALA A 410 19.11 41.72 -28.73
CA ALA A 410 17.75 41.62 -28.18
C ALA A 410 16.70 42.13 -29.17
N ARG A 411 16.97 43.26 -29.85
CA ARG A 411 16.07 43.82 -30.86
C ARG A 411 15.97 42.95 -32.11
N ASP A 412 17.10 42.48 -32.63
CA ASP A 412 17.13 41.67 -33.85
C ASP A 412 16.45 40.31 -33.66
N PHE A 413 16.78 39.60 -32.58
CA PHE A 413 16.11 38.34 -32.22
C PHE A 413 14.62 38.58 -31.94
N GLY A 414 14.30 39.63 -31.19
CA GLY A 414 12.92 39.99 -30.86
C GLY A 414 12.07 40.30 -32.10
N ARG A 415 12.65 40.95 -33.13
CA ARG A 415 11.98 41.21 -34.41
C ARG A 415 11.70 39.92 -35.18
N ILE A 416 12.66 39.00 -35.25
CA ILE A 416 12.46 37.66 -35.83
C ILE A 416 11.34 36.91 -35.10
N LEU A 417 11.34 36.96 -33.77
CA LEU A 417 10.30 36.33 -32.95
C LEU A 417 8.92 36.96 -33.19
N TYR A 418 8.85 38.29 -33.30
CA TYR A 418 7.63 39.02 -33.62
C TYR A 418 7.08 38.62 -34.99
N GLU A 419 7.91 38.59 -36.03
CA GLU A 419 7.51 38.16 -37.39
C GLU A 419 6.97 36.72 -37.38
N ASN A 420 7.62 35.80 -36.67
CA ASN A 420 7.14 34.44 -36.49
C ASN A 420 5.80 34.39 -35.75
N CYS A 421 5.59 35.22 -34.73
CA CYS A 421 4.32 35.32 -34.02
C CYS A 421 3.20 35.88 -34.90
N VAL A 422 3.50 36.84 -35.79
CA VAL A 422 2.55 37.37 -36.78
C VAL A 422 2.11 36.27 -37.75
N GLN A 423 3.03 35.43 -38.22
CA GLN A 423 2.70 34.29 -39.10
C GLN A 423 1.92 33.20 -38.36
N ALA A 424 2.24 32.94 -37.10
CA ALA A 424 1.60 31.88 -36.30
C ALA A 424 0.20 32.24 -35.77
N ILE A 425 -0.21 33.51 -35.83
CA ILE A 425 -1.49 33.94 -35.23
C ILE A 425 -2.70 33.23 -35.83
N SER A 426 -2.67 32.97 -37.15
CA SER A 426 -3.72 32.29 -37.92
C SER A 426 -3.64 30.77 -37.89
N HIS A 427 -2.60 30.20 -37.27
CA HIS A 427 -2.36 28.76 -37.23
C HIS A 427 -2.60 28.20 -35.82
N PRO A 428 -3.07 26.95 -35.67
CA PRO A 428 -3.22 26.35 -34.35
C PRO A 428 -1.84 26.17 -33.69
N PRO A 429 -1.75 26.20 -32.34
CA PRO A 429 -0.51 25.90 -31.65
C PRO A 429 -0.10 24.44 -31.88
N SER A 430 1.20 24.18 -31.84
CA SER A 430 1.73 22.84 -32.09
C SER A 430 2.80 22.42 -31.08
N TYR A 431 2.75 21.14 -30.71
CA TYR A 431 3.81 20.47 -29.99
C TYR A 431 4.98 20.21 -30.93
N LYS A 432 6.13 20.78 -30.59
CA LYS A 432 7.40 20.52 -31.27
C LYS A 432 8.50 20.50 -30.24
N ASP A 433 9.02 19.31 -29.97
CA ASP A 433 10.16 19.13 -29.09
C ASP A 433 11.47 19.31 -29.87
N VAL A 434 12.31 20.19 -29.35
CA VAL A 434 13.60 20.57 -29.91
C VAL A 434 14.77 20.17 -28.99
N ASN A 435 14.51 19.48 -27.88
CA ASN A 435 15.54 19.04 -26.96
C ASN A 435 16.50 18.03 -27.62
N TYR A 436 17.67 17.86 -26.99
CA TYR A 436 18.63 16.85 -27.42
C TYR A 436 18.20 15.47 -26.92
N PRO A 437 18.16 14.45 -27.80
CA PRO A 437 18.04 13.07 -27.35
C PRO A 437 19.24 12.69 -26.47
N THR A 438 18.95 12.24 -25.25
CA THR A 438 19.97 11.82 -24.28
C THR A 438 19.99 10.31 -24.09
N GLY A 439 21.14 9.78 -23.70
CA GLY A 439 21.39 8.38 -23.36
C GLY A 439 22.00 8.24 -21.97
N PRO A 440 21.91 7.03 -21.38
CA PRO A 440 22.49 6.76 -20.08
C PRO A 440 24.02 6.66 -20.19
N SER A 441 24.73 7.21 -19.21
CA SER A 441 26.15 6.97 -19.02
C SER A 441 26.42 6.69 -17.54
N THR A 442 26.93 5.50 -17.26
CA THR A 442 27.25 5.07 -15.89
C THR A 442 28.75 4.90 -15.76
N THR A 443 29.34 5.62 -14.81
CA THR A 443 30.78 5.54 -14.51
C THR A 443 30.99 5.17 -13.05
N VAL A 444 31.89 4.22 -12.80
CA VAL A 444 32.35 3.89 -11.45
C VAL A 444 33.65 4.64 -11.22
N THR A 445 33.68 5.51 -10.22
CA THR A 445 34.88 6.29 -9.90
C THR A 445 35.95 5.40 -9.26
N ALA A 446 37.20 5.90 -9.19
CA ALA A 446 38.30 5.18 -8.54
C ALA A 446 38.02 4.84 -7.07
N ASN A 447 37.16 5.62 -6.40
CA ASN A 447 36.75 5.40 -5.01
C ASN A 447 35.61 4.37 -4.87
N GLY A 448 35.09 3.83 -5.97
CA GLY A 448 33.95 2.92 -5.98
C GLY A 448 32.58 3.59 -6.11
N ASP A 449 32.49 4.93 -6.13
CA ASP A 449 31.20 5.61 -6.28
C ASP A 449 30.61 5.40 -7.68
N VAL A 450 29.35 4.97 -7.76
CA VAL A 450 28.60 4.82 -9.01
C VAL A 450 27.93 6.15 -9.36
N LYS A 451 28.37 6.78 -10.45
CA LYS A 451 27.81 8.03 -10.97
C LYS A 451 27.02 7.78 -12.26
N TYR A 452 25.74 8.10 -12.22
CA TYR A 452 24.85 8.11 -13.38
C TYR A 452 24.70 9.54 -13.92
N LYS A 453 24.76 9.69 -15.25
CA LYS A 453 24.42 10.94 -15.94
C LYS A 453 23.72 10.66 -17.27
N GLU A 454 22.82 11.58 -17.62
CA GLU A 454 22.24 11.69 -18.95
C GLU A 454 23.22 12.44 -19.86
N VAL A 455 23.62 11.84 -20.98
CA VAL A 455 24.53 12.47 -21.96
C VAL A 455 23.89 12.54 -23.33
N ASN A 456 24.21 13.59 -24.09
CA ASN A 456 23.73 13.71 -25.48
C ASN A 456 24.23 12.52 -26.31
N ARG A 457 23.35 11.91 -27.09
CA ARG A 457 23.69 10.77 -27.92
C ARG A 457 24.53 11.16 -29.14
N GLU A 458 25.49 10.31 -29.48
CA GLU A 458 26.30 10.49 -30.68
C GLU A 458 25.46 10.20 -31.94
N GLY A 459 25.51 11.11 -32.93
CA GLY A 459 24.75 10.98 -34.18
C GLY A 459 23.25 11.33 -34.10
N GLU A 460 22.69 11.56 -32.91
CA GLU A 460 21.29 11.95 -32.70
C GLU A 460 21.20 13.38 -32.18
N ARG A 461 21.18 14.37 -33.10
CA ARG A 461 21.09 15.79 -32.71
C ARG A 461 19.65 16.28 -32.62
N LYS A 462 18.72 15.70 -33.38
CA LYS A 462 17.31 16.10 -33.41
C LYS A 462 16.40 14.88 -33.28
N LEU A 463 15.14 15.10 -32.90
CA LEU A 463 14.15 14.01 -32.88
C LEU A 463 13.96 13.36 -34.26
N LEU A 464 14.20 14.07 -35.36
CA LEU A 464 14.21 13.45 -36.69
C LEU A 464 15.28 12.37 -36.84
N ASP A 465 16.46 12.56 -36.23
CA ASP A 465 17.54 11.58 -36.24
C ASP A 465 17.20 10.39 -35.34
N TYR A 466 16.56 10.66 -34.19
CA TYR A 466 15.98 9.64 -33.31
C TYR A 466 14.97 8.75 -34.06
N VAL A 467 14.01 9.35 -34.79
CA VAL A 467 13.00 8.60 -35.57
C VAL A 467 13.65 7.68 -36.60
N LYS A 468 14.70 8.16 -37.30
CA LYS A 468 15.47 7.33 -38.25
C LYS A 468 16.16 6.17 -37.55
N LYS A 469 16.78 6.40 -36.38
CA LYS A 469 17.41 5.35 -35.58
C LYS A 469 16.42 4.31 -35.09
N MET A 470 15.21 4.72 -34.70
CA MET A 470 14.15 3.80 -34.29
C MET A 470 13.67 2.92 -35.46
N ALA A 471 13.67 3.46 -36.69
CA ALA A 471 13.32 2.73 -37.91
C ALA A 471 14.40 1.73 -38.37
N GLU A 472 15.69 2.04 -38.16
CA GLU A 472 16.82 1.18 -38.53
C GLU A 472 16.84 -0.16 -37.77
N GLY A 473 16.28 -0.21 -36.56
CA GLY A 473 16.34 -1.39 -35.70
C GLY A 473 17.74 -1.64 -35.13
N SER A 474 17.95 -2.85 -34.59
CA SER A 474 19.23 -3.29 -34.05
C SER A 474 19.63 -4.65 -34.63
N HIS A 475 20.88 -5.05 -34.43
CA HIS A 475 21.33 -6.39 -34.77
C HIS A 475 20.53 -7.49 -34.04
N LEU A 476 20.00 -7.17 -32.84
CA LEU A 476 19.11 -8.06 -32.08
C LEU A 476 17.71 -8.19 -32.68
N THR A 477 17.29 -7.26 -33.55
CA THR A 477 15.96 -7.27 -34.17
C THR A 477 15.98 -7.84 -35.60
N GLU A 478 17.07 -8.49 -35.99
CA GLU A 478 17.16 -9.29 -37.22
C GLU A 478 16.24 -10.52 -37.11
N TYR A 479 15.37 -10.74 -38.10
CA TYR A 479 14.49 -11.91 -38.14
C TYR A 479 14.89 -12.90 -39.24
N SER A 480 14.67 -14.20 -38.97
CA SER A 480 15.03 -15.29 -39.87
C SER A 480 14.10 -15.39 -41.08
N ASP A 481 14.60 -15.92 -42.20
CA ASP A 481 13.90 -16.19 -43.46
C ASP A 481 12.54 -16.92 -43.29
N ARG A 482 12.31 -17.61 -42.17
CA ARG A 482 11.04 -18.29 -41.84
C ARG A 482 9.87 -17.32 -41.65
N GLN A 483 10.05 -16.23 -40.91
CA GLN A 483 9.01 -15.19 -40.77
C GLN A 483 8.77 -14.47 -42.10
N ARG A 484 9.83 -14.33 -42.93
CA ARG A 484 9.75 -13.83 -44.31
C ARG A 484 8.86 -14.71 -45.19
N VAL A 485 9.04 -16.03 -45.11
CA VAL A 485 8.22 -17.02 -45.85
C VAL A 485 6.77 -17.01 -45.38
N GLN A 486 6.52 -16.92 -44.07
CA GLN A 486 5.17 -16.89 -43.49
C GLN A 486 4.40 -15.61 -43.87
N GLN A 487 5.08 -14.45 -43.82
CA GLN A 487 4.52 -13.17 -44.28
C GLN A 487 4.26 -13.18 -45.81
N ASN A 488 5.17 -13.73 -46.61
CA ASN A 488 4.98 -13.83 -48.06
C ASN A 488 3.84 -14.80 -48.44
N LEU A 489 3.71 -15.94 -47.76
CA LEU A 489 2.58 -16.86 -47.91
C LEU A 489 1.24 -16.19 -47.57
N SER A 490 1.19 -15.38 -46.52
CA SER A 490 -0.03 -14.63 -46.16
C SER A 490 -0.44 -13.59 -47.22
N LYS A 491 0.55 -12.93 -47.85
CA LYS A 491 0.34 -11.99 -48.97
C LYS A 491 -0.16 -12.71 -50.22
N ILE A 492 0.45 -13.85 -50.55
CA ILE A 492 0.02 -14.72 -51.66
C ILE A 492 -1.41 -15.22 -51.43
N PHE A 493 -1.75 -15.63 -50.21
CA PHE A 493 -3.10 -16.07 -49.87
C PHE A 493 -4.14 -14.94 -49.98
N LYS A 494 -3.81 -13.71 -49.56
CA LYS A 494 -4.67 -12.53 -49.73
C LYS A 494 -4.88 -12.21 -51.22
N LEU A 495 -3.83 -12.30 -52.04
CA LEU A 495 -3.91 -12.13 -53.50
C LEU A 495 -4.79 -13.20 -54.17
N ILE A 496 -4.65 -14.47 -53.77
CA ILE A 496 -5.48 -15.59 -54.25
C ILE A 496 -6.95 -15.37 -53.85
N LYS A 497 -7.22 -14.82 -52.66
CA LYS A 497 -8.58 -14.51 -52.20
C LYS A 497 -9.23 -13.35 -52.95
N GLN A 498 -8.43 -12.37 -53.40
CA GLN A 498 -8.87 -11.21 -54.19
C GLN A 498 -9.12 -11.53 -55.68
N GLN A 499 -8.72 -12.72 -56.16
CA GLN A 499 -9.10 -13.17 -57.50
C GLN A 499 -10.58 -13.62 -57.51
N ASP A 500 -11.44 -12.80 -58.12
CA ASP A 500 -12.91 -12.97 -58.14
C ASP A 500 -13.43 -14.19 -58.93
N LYS A 501 -12.56 -15.01 -59.54
CA LYS A 501 -12.95 -16.15 -60.39
C LYS A 501 -12.95 -17.53 -59.72
N MET A 502 -12.73 -17.61 -58.40
CA MET A 502 -12.64 -18.91 -57.68
C MET A 502 -13.99 -19.37 -57.09
N LYS A 503 -14.39 -20.62 -57.39
CA LYS A 503 -15.57 -21.31 -56.80
C LYS A 503 -15.44 -21.39 -55.27
N LYS A 504 -16.57 -21.35 -54.53
CA LYS A 504 -16.59 -21.41 -53.05
C LYS A 504 -15.84 -22.62 -52.47
N SER A 505 -15.91 -23.78 -53.12
CA SER A 505 -15.18 -25.00 -52.73
C SER A 505 -13.66 -24.82 -52.82
N SER A 506 -13.17 -24.13 -53.85
CA SER A 506 -11.73 -23.84 -54.05
C SER A 506 -11.19 -22.84 -53.02
N LYS A 507 -12.00 -21.89 -52.56
CA LYS A 507 -11.63 -20.96 -51.46
C LYS A 507 -11.50 -21.70 -50.12
N ALA A 508 -12.36 -22.68 -49.86
CA ALA A 508 -12.28 -23.52 -48.66
C ALA A 508 -11.06 -24.47 -48.70
N ALA A 509 -10.79 -25.08 -49.86
CA ALA A 509 -9.62 -25.93 -50.07
C ALA A 509 -8.30 -25.16 -49.92
N ALA A 510 -8.20 -23.95 -50.46
CA ALA A 510 -7.02 -23.09 -50.29
C ALA A 510 -6.79 -22.71 -48.82
N LYS A 511 -7.87 -22.48 -48.05
CA LYS A 511 -7.78 -22.19 -46.60
C LYS A 511 -7.32 -23.42 -45.81
N SER A 512 -7.78 -24.62 -46.17
CA SER A 512 -7.30 -25.88 -45.57
C SER A 512 -5.83 -26.12 -45.87
N MET A 513 -5.42 -25.98 -47.14
CA MET A 513 -4.01 -26.13 -47.54
C MET A 513 -3.10 -25.09 -46.88
N TYR A 514 -3.54 -23.83 -46.72
CA TYR A 514 -2.77 -22.82 -46.00
C TYR A 514 -2.58 -23.19 -44.51
N ALA A 515 -3.64 -23.69 -43.86
CA ALA A 515 -3.56 -24.17 -42.47
C ALA A 515 -2.69 -25.42 -42.34
N GLU A 516 -2.78 -26.36 -43.29
CA GLU A 516 -1.95 -27.57 -43.35
C GLU A 516 -0.48 -27.26 -43.62
N ILE A 517 -0.16 -26.27 -44.47
CA ILE A 517 1.22 -25.82 -44.72
C ILE A 517 1.81 -25.17 -43.46
N LEU A 518 1.05 -24.32 -42.77
CA LEU A 518 1.46 -23.75 -41.48
C LEU A 518 1.68 -24.85 -40.42
N HIS A 519 0.80 -25.84 -40.38
CA HIS A 519 0.90 -26.99 -39.48
C HIS A 519 2.10 -27.88 -39.82
N ALA A 520 2.38 -28.15 -41.09
CA ALA A 520 3.53 -28.94 -41.54
C ALA A 520 4.87 -28.25 -41.27
N MET A 521 4.92 -26.92 -41.42
CA MET A 521 6.08 -26.10 -41.03
C MET A 521 6.32 -26.13 -39.51
N ASN A 522 5.27 -26.23 -38.69
CA ASN A 522 5.39 -26.37 -37.24
C ASN A 522 5.75 -27.80 -36.80
N MET A 523 5.40 -28.82 -37.59
CA MET A 523 5.81 -30.22 -37.35
C MET A 523 7.27 -30.49 -37.72
N SER A 524 7.82 -29.86 -38.77
CA SER A 524 9.23 -30.03 -39.15
C SER A 524 10.20 -29.44 -38.11
N SER A 525 9.77 -28.47 -37.29
CA SER A 525 10.56 -27.94 -36.16
C SER A 525 10.88 -28.99 -35.09
N LYS A 526 9.95 -29.91 -34.78
CA LYS A 526 10.19 -30.97 -33.80
C LYS A 526 11.20 -32.03 -34.28
N ILE A 527 11.37 -32.15 -35.60
CA ILE A 527 12.30 -33.10 -36.23
C ILE A 527 13.71 -32.48 -36.34
N LEU A 528 13.81 -31.17 -36.56
CA LEU A 528 15.10 -30.45 -36.63
C LEU A 528 15.74 -30.20 -35.25
N GLU A 529 14.96 -30.02 -34.17
CA GLU A 529 15.53 -29.95 -32.81
C GLU A 529 16.16 -31.27 -32.37
N LYS A 530 15.65 -32.42 -32.82
CA LYS A 530 16.27 -33.73 -32.59
C LYS A 530 17.59 -33.93 -33.34
N ASN A 531 17.74 -33.30 -34.51
CA ASN A 531 18.94 -33.46 -35.35
C ASN A 531 20.08 -32.47 -35.05
N LYS A 532 19.85 -31.43 -34.24
CA LYS A 532 20.93 -30.52 -33.78
C LYS A 532 21.76 -31.08 -32.62
N GLN A 533 21.34 -32.17 -31.99
CA GLN A 533 22.11 -32.85 -30.93
C GLN A 533 23.13 -33.88 -31.47
N SER A 534 23.18 -34.15 -32.78
CA SER A 534 24.19 -35.03 -33.38
C SER A 534 24.79 -34.43 -34.63
N THR A 535 25.89 -33.69 -34.48
CA THR A 535 27.03 -33.58 -35.43
C THR A 535 27.94 -32.42 -35.00
N GLY A 536 28.78 -32.67 -34.00
CA GLY A 536 29.96 -31.85 -33.74
C GLY A 536 31.16 -32.47 -34.45
N ALA A 537 31.65 -31.84 -35.52
CA ALA A 537 33.05 -31.85 -35.99
C ALA A 537 33.13 -31.26 -37.41
N GLY A 538 34.01 -30.28 -37.64
CA GLY A 538 34.40 -29.95 -39.03
C GLY A 538 34.95 -28.55 -39.32
N ARG A 539 36.19 -28.29 -38.87
CA ARG A 539 37.29 -27.70 -39.66
C ARG A 539 37.20 -26.22 -40.16
N LYS A 540 38.04 -25.38 -39.53
CA LYS A 540 38.49 -24.06 -40.01
C LYS A 540 39.32 -24.19 -41.29
N ILE A 541 39.11 -23.30 -42.26
CA ILE A 541 40.06 -22.97 -43.34
C ILE A 541 40.21 -21.45 -43.43
N THR A 542 41.42 -20.99 -43.13
CA THR A 542 41.95 -19.64 -43.32
C THR A 542 42.30 -19.37 -44.79
N ARG A 543 42.04 -18.15 -45.29
CA ARG A 543 42.70 -17.63 -46.50
C ARG A 543 43.02 -16.15 -46.34
N ARG A 544 44.32 -15.83 -46.37
CA ARG A 544 44.93 -14.49 -46.48
C ARG A 544 44.64 -13.88 -47.86
N LYS A 545 44.60 -12.54 -47.96
CA LYS A 545 45.34 -11.77 -48.98
C LYS A 545 45.41 -10.27 -48.66
N SER A 546 46.43 -9.67 -49.24
CA SER A 546 47.17 -8.45 -48.92
C SER A 546 46.68 -7.19 -49.65
N ALA A 547 47.18 -6.04 -49.19
CA ALA A 547 46.98 -4.69 -49.69
C ALA A 547 47.71 -4.36 -51.01
N HIS A 548 47.20 -3.37 -51.75
CA HIS A 548 47.98 -2.21 -52.25
C HIS A 548 47.08 -1.07 -52.81
N THR A 549 47.64 0.13 -52.69
CA THR A 549 47.32 1.53 -53.10
C THR A 549 47.17 1.72 -54.63
N VAL A 550 46.62 2.79 -55.23
CA VAL A 550 47.04 4.22 -55.29
C VAL A 550 45.92 5.10 -55.95
N ALA A 551 45.99 6.40 -55.70
CA ALA A 551 45.19 7.56 -56.14
C ALA A 551 45.09 7.84 -57.66
N ASP A 552 44.10 8.66 -58.09
CA ASP A 552 44.29 10.02 -58.67
C ASP A 552 42.95 10.73 -58.91
N GLY A 553 42.95 12.07 -58.95
CA GLY A 553 41.77 12.97 -58.91
C GLY A 553 41.29 13.56 -60.25
N GLY A 554 40.41 14.56 -60.17
CA GLY A 554 39.92 15.35 -61.32
C GLY A 554 38.47 15.87 -61.18
N ASN A 555 38.32 17.18 -60.98
CA ASN A 555 37.06 17.96 -60.92
C ASN A 555 36.25 17.98 -62.24
N HIS A 556 34.92 18.09 -62.16
CA HIS A 556 34.10 19.10 -62.86
C HIS A 556 32.64 19.12 -62.34
N ALA A 557 32.06 20.32 -62.30
CA ALA A 557 30.73 20.65 -61.80
C ALA A 557 29.62 20.44 -62.86
N ASP A 558 28.41 20.00 -62.46
CA ASP A 558 27.15 20.76 -62.62
C ASP A 558 25.96 20.02 -61.97
N GLY A 559 24.90 20.77 -61.61
CA GLY A 559 23.86 20.37 -60.67
C GLY A 559 22.78 19.37 -61.12
N SER A 560 22.14 18.73 -60.14
CA SER A 560 20.68 18.47 -60.07
C SER A 560 20.30 17.61 -58.85
N ALA A 561 19.13 17.91 -58.29
CA ALA A 561 18.28 17.12 -57.39
C ALA A 561 18.89 15.89 -56.67
N ALA A 562 19.07 16.03 -55.35
CA ALA A 562 19.56 14.97 -54.46
C ALA A 562 18.53 13.85 -54.22
N THR A 563 18.49 12.86 -55.10
CA THR A 563 18.16 11.47 -54.75
C THR A 563 19.43 10.76 -54.31
N ALA A 564 19.74 10.79 -53.01
CA ALA A 564 20.87 10.06 -52.45
C ALA A 564 20.47 8.59 -52.18
N SER A 565 20.60 7.74 -53.20
CA SER A 565 20.68 6.30 -53.01
C SER A 565 22.07 5.93 -52.50
N SER A 566 22.22 5.81 -51.18
CA SER A 566 23.38 5.13 -50.59
C SER A 566 23.34 3.65 -51.01
N LYS A 567 24.46 3.15 -51.54
CA LYS A 567 24.69 1.73 -51.87
C LYS A 567 24.14 0.84 -50.75
N LYS A 568 23.08 0.09 -51.05
CA LYS A 568 22.56 -0.99 -50.22
C LYS A 568 23.66 -2.04 -50.09
N GLU A 569 24.33 -2.11 -48.94
CA GLU A 569 24.70 -3.43 -48.42
C GLU A 569 23.43 -4.27 -48.42
N ALA A 570 23.50 -5.51 -48.90
CA ALA A 570 22.36 -6.41 -49.01
C ALA A 570 21.71 -6.59 -47.63
N GLY A 571 20.69 -5.75 -47.35
CA GLY A 571 20.16 -5.53 -46.02
C GLY A 571 19.41 -6.75 -45.53
N LYS A 572 19.85 -7.31 -44.41
CA LYS A 572 19.05 -8.21 -43.61
C LYS A 572 17.83 -7.45 -43.11
N ASP A 573 16.64 -7.99 -43.33
CA ASP A 573 15.41 -7.35 -42.85
C ASP A 573 15.38 -7.32 -41.30
N ARG A 574 15.10 -6.15 -40.72
CA ARG A 574 15.07 -5.92 -39.26
C ARG A 574 13.72 -5.38 -38.83
N ILE A 575 13.27 -5.75 -37.63
CA ILE A 575 12.09 -5.14 -37.00
C ILE A 575 12.53 -3.81 -36.38
N PRO A 576 11.83 -2.69 -36.68
CA PRO A 576 12.06 -1.41 -36.03
C PRO A 576 11.89 -1.48 -34.50
N LEU A 577 12.64 -0.65 -33.77
CA LEU A 577 12.57 -0.58 -32.29
C LEU A 577 11.20 -0.08 -31.82
N LEU A 578 10.56 0.78 -32.60
CA LEU A 578 9.17 1.18 -32.44
C LEU A 578 8.36 0.58 -33.57
N HIS A 579 7.30 -0.17 -33.27
CA HIS A 579 6.46 -0.78 -34.30
C HIS A 579 5.02 -0.97 -33.82
N LEU A 580 4.11 -1.03 -34.78
CA LEU A 580 2.72 -1.41 -34.54
C LEU A 580 2.52 -2.88 -34.87
N LYS A 581 1.65 -3.52 -34.09
CA LYS A 581 1.25 -4.91 -34.29
C LYS A 581 -0.14 -4.98 -34.93
N GLN A 582 -0.41 -6.08 -35.61
CA GLN A 582 -1.76 -6.44 -36.07
C GLN A 582 -2.12 -7.80 -35.51
N LYS A 583 -3.38 -7.95 -35.09
CA LYS A 583 -3.91 -9.24 -34.66
C LYS A 583 -4.17 -10.14 -35.87
N LEU A 584 -3.55 -11.32 -35.87
CA LEU A 584 -3.77 -12.35 -36.89
C LEU A 584 -5.07 -13.12 -36.63
N PRO A 585 -5.63 -13.82 -37.66
CA PRO A 585 -6.76 -14.72 -37.47
C PRO A 585 -6.50 -15.86 -36.46
N THR A 586 -5.23 -16.17 -36.17
CA THR A 586 -4.81 -17.12 -35.14
C THR A 586 -5.02 -16.59 -33.72
N GLY A 587 -5.23 -15.28 -33.56
CA GLY A 587 -5.37 -14.61 -32.27
C GLY A 587 -4.10 -13.89 -31.81
N GLU A 588 -2.94 -14.19 -32.40
CA GLU A 588 -1.64 -13.63 -32.03
C GLU A 588 -1.41 -12.23 -32.60
N TRP A 589 -0.67 -11.40 -31.86
CA TRP A 589 -0.27 -10.07 -32.28
C TRP A 589 1.13 -10.09 -32.91
N GLU A 590 1.21 -9.83 -34.21
CA GLU A 590 2.47 -9.81 -34.94
C GLU A 590 2.82 -8.43 -35.49
N PHE A 591 4.12 -8.19 -35.70
CA PHE A 591 4.63 -6.99 -36.35
C PHE A 591 3.98 -6.77 -37.72
N ASN A 592 3.49 -5.54 -37.97
CA ASN A 592 2.96 -5.15 -39.26
C ASN A 592 3.76 -4.00 -39.87
N THR A 593 4.41 -4.25 -41.00
CA THR A 593 5.23 -3.26 -41.71
C THR A 593 4.44 -2.04 -42.19
N LYS A 594 3.21 -2.23 -42.69
CA LYS A 594 2.39 -1.12 -43.23
C LYS A 594 1.97 -0.16 -42.12
N LEU A 595 1.44 -0.70 -41.02
CA LEU A 595 1.02 0.10 -39.86
C LEU A 595 2.24 0.80 -39.23
N THR A 596 3.37 0.11 -39.14
CA THR A 596 4.61 0.67 -38.61
C THR A 596 5.13 1.81 -39.47
N ASN A 597 5.12 1.69 -40.80
CA ASN A 597 5.53 2.77 -41.69
C ASN A 597 4.62 4.00 -41.53
N MET A 598 3.30 3.80 -41.43
CA MET A 598 2.34 4.88 -41.16
C MET A 598 2.62 5.61 -39.84
N TYR A 599 3.04 4.87 -38.81
CA TYR A 599 3.45 5.44 -37.53
C TYR A 599 4.75 6.25 -37.65
N PHE A 600 5.77 5.75 -38.37
CA PHE A 600 7.00 6.50 -38.62
C PHE A 600 6.81 7.74 -39.48
N GLU A 601 5.90 7.68 -40.47
CA GLU A 601 5.47 8.85 -41.25
C GLU A 601 4.83 9.89 -40.33
N SER A 602 3.97 9.47 -39.40
CA SER A 602 3.35 10.34 -38.40
C SER A 602 4.40 10.97 -37.48
N LEU A 603 5.35 10.19 -36.94
CA LEU A 603 6.44 10.74 -36.11
C LEU A 603 7.32 11.72 -36.89
N THR A 604 7.61 11.42 -38.16
CA THR A 604 8.39 12.31 -39.04
C THR A 604 7.65 13.63 -39.31
N ASP A 605 6.33 13.57 -39.48
CA ASP A 605 5.48 14.75 -39.63
C ASP A 605 5.52 15.62 -38.37
N ILE A 606 5.36 15.01 -37.19
CA ILE A 606 5.46 15.72 -35.91
C ILE A 606 6.81 16.42 -35.76
N CYS A 607 7.93 15.78 -36.14
CA CYS A 607 9.24 16.42 -36.09
C CYS A 607 9.37 17.65 -37.01
N LYS A 608 8.69 17.65 -38.17
CA LYS A 608 8.76 18.72 -39.16
C LYS A 608 7.78 19.85 -38.84
N ASN A 609 6.51 19.48 -38.74
CA ASN A 609 5.36 20.38 -38.71
C ASN A 609 4.77 20.56 -37.30
N GLY A 610 5.08 19.67 -36.36
CA GLY A 610 4.52 19.65 -35.01
C GLY A 610 3.15 18.97 -34.95
N LEU A 611 2.64 18.77 -33.73
CA LEU A 611 1.34 18.13 -33.48
C LEU A 611 0.38 19.10 -32.77
N THR A 612 -0.77 19.37 -33.36
CA THR A 612 -1.81 20.17 -32.71
C THR A 612 -2.79 19.29 -31.95
N PHE A 613 -3.23 19.79 -30.79
CA PHE A 613 -4.28 19.26 -29.93
C PHE A 613 -5.37 20.31 -29.68
N GLU A 614 -5.50 21.30 -30.56
CA GLU A 614 -6.54 22.31 -30.46
C GLU A 614 -7.93 21.63 -30.39
N ASN A 615 -8.77 22.13 -29.48
CA ASN A 615 -10.12 21.61 -29.21
C ASN A 615 -10.18 20.16 -28.66
N LYS A 616 -9.04 19.54 -28.33
CA LYS A 616 -9.00 18.22 -27.72
C LYS A 616 -9.12 18.30 -26.20
N LYS A 617 -10.04 17.51 -25.64
CA LYS A 617 -10.28 17.37 -24.20
C LYS A 617 -9.66 16.06 -23.71
N VAL A 618 -8.76 16.15 -22.74
CA VAL A 618 -7.93 15.02 -22.30
C VAL A 618 -8.08 14.80 -20.80
N LEU A 619 -8.20 13.55 -20.37
CA LEU A 619 -8.03 13.13 -18.98
C LEU A 619 -6.71 12.35 -18.83
N ILE A 620 -5.84 12.79 -17.93
CA ILE A 620 -4.57 12.12 -17.62
C ILE A 620 -4.54 11.75 -16.14
N THR A 621 -4.29 10.48 -15.84
CA THR A 621 -3.99 10.00 -14.48
C THR A 621 -2.54 9.55 -14.38
N GLY A 622 -1.93 9.63 -13.19
CA GLY A 622 -0.51 9.27 -13.01
C GLY A 622 0.49 10.33 -13.50
N CYS A 623 0.10 11.60 -13.48
CA CYS A 623 0.89 12.73 -14.00
C CYS A 623 1.85 13.35 -12.96
N GLY A 624 2.43 12.54 -12.08
CA GLY A 624 3.35 13.02 -11.04
C GLY A 624 4.67 13.60 -11.58
N LYS A 625 5.38 14.37 -10.75
CA LYS A 625 6.71 14.90 -11.08
C LYS A 625 7.67 13.78 -11.49
N GLY A 626 8.34 13.96 -12.63
CA GLY A 626 9.27 12.96 -13.18
C GLY A 626 8.59 11.71 -13.75
N SER A 627 7.29 11.78 -14.11
CA SER A 627 6.59 10.69 -14.79
C SER A 627 6.49 10.93 -16.30
N ILE A 628 6.24 9.86 -17.05
CA ILE A 628 5.92 9.92 -18.49
C ILE A 628 4.65 10.77 -18.71
N GLY A 629 3.66 10.66 -17.81
CA GLY A 629 2.43 11.43 -17.86
C GLY A 629 2.66 12.94 -17.80
N ALA A 630 3.65 13.40 -17.03
CA ALA A 630 3.99 14.82 -16.97
C ALA A 630 4.57 15.34 -18.30
N GLU A 631 5.42 14.56 -18.97
CA GLU A 631 5.96 14.94 -20.28
C GLU A 631 4.88 14.89 -21.39
N ILE A 632 3.96 13.92 -21.32
CA ILE A 632 2.77 13.89 -22.19
C ILE A 632 1.92 15.15 -21.98
N LEU A 633 1.71 15.56 -20.73
CA LEU A 633 0.98 16.79 -20.41
C LEU A 633 1.65 18.02 -21.01
N CYS A 634 2.98 18.15 -20.89
CA CYS A 634 3.73 19.24 -21.51
C CYS A 634 3.49 19.31 -23.03
N GLY A 635 3.51 18.16 -23.70
CA GLY A 635 3.23 18.10 -25.14
C GLY A 635 1.79 18.45 -25.50
N MET A 636 0.82 17.94 -24.74
CA MET A 636 -0.60 18.24 -24.96
C MET A 636 -0.93 19.73 -24.76
N LEU A 637 -0.41 20.34 -23.68
CA LEU A 637 -0.58 21.78 -23.44
C LEU A 637 0.10 22.61 -24.52
N SER A 638 1.30 22.22 -24.96
CA SER A 638 2.00 22.90 -26.07
C SER A 638 1.16 22.88 -27.35
N GLY A 639 0.49 21.76 -27.64
CA GLY A 639 -0.40 21.62 -28.80
C GLY A 639 -1.80 22.24 -28.65
N GLY A 640 -2.17 22.81 -27.50
CA GLY A 640 -3.46 23.50 -27.33
C GLY A 640 -4.57 22.66 -26.69
N ALA A 641 -4.22 21.54 -26.06
CA ALA A 641 -5.21 20.69 -25.41
C ALA A 641 -5.83 21.34 -24.16
N LYS A 642 -7.07 20.92 -23.87
CA LYS A 642 -7.73 21.15 -22.59
C LYS A 642 -7.60 19.89 -21.74
N ALA A 643 -6.70 19.91 -20.76
CA ALA A 643 -6.31 18.74 -19.99
C ALA A 643 -6.83 18.79 -18.56
N ILE A 644 -7.38 17.67 -18.09
CA ILE A 644 -7.63 17.41 -16.68
C ILE A 644 -6.57 16.43 -16.20
N VAL A 645 -5.94 16.78 -15.10
CA VAL A 645 -4.89 15.99 -14.47
C VAL A 645 -5.31 15.63 -13.07
N THR A 646 -5.15 14.36 -12.73
CA THR A 646 -5.41 13.86 -11.39
C THR A 646 -4.14 13.79 -10.56
N THR A 647 -4.26 14.09 -9.26
CA THR A 647 -3.19 13.87 -8.29
C THR A 647 -3.72 13.22 -7.02
N SER A 648 -3.06 12.17 -6.56
CA SER A 648 -3.32 11.54 -5.26
C SER A 648 -2.62 12.28 -4.11
N ARG A 649 -1.68 13.18 -4.41
CA ARG A 649 -0.93 13.99 -3.42
C ARG A 649 -1.26 15.47 -3.62
N TYR A 650 -2.46 15.86 -3.23
CA TYR A 650 -2.94 17.22 -3.39
C TYR A 650 -2.43 18.12 -2.26
N ASN A 651 -1.43 18.94 -2.56
CA ASN A 651 -0.87 19.95 -1.66
C ASN A 651 -0.35 21.15 -2.47
N ARG A 652 0.14 22.19 -1.77
CA ARG A 652 0.63 23.42 -2.42
C ARG A 652 1.76 23.15 -3.42
N ASP A 653 2.74 22.33 -3.05
CA ASP A 653 3.91 22.05 -3.89
C ASP A 653 3.53 21.32 -5.18
N THR A 654 2.62 20.34 -5.08
CA THR A 654 2.09 19.63 -6.24
C THR A 654 1.30 20.56 -7.16
N VAL A 655 0.48 21.46 -6.61
CA VAL A 655 -0.26 22.44 -7.41
C VAL A 655 0.69 23.44 -8.08
N GLN A 656 1.73 23.90 -7.37
CA GLN A 656 2.77 24.77 -7.91
C GLN A 656 3.53 24.10 -9.06
N PHE A 657 3.82 22.81 -8.95
CA PHE A 657 4.43 22.03 -10.03
C PHE A 657 3.58 22.09 -11.32
N TYR A 658 2.27 21.86 -11.22
CA TYR A 658 1.37 21.96 -12.38
C TYR A 658 1.19 23.39 -12.90
N GLN A 659 1.16 24.37 -12.01
CA GLN A 659 1.15 25.78 -12.40
C GLN A 659 2.40 26.11 -13.23
N ASN A 660 3.58 25.64 -12.82
CA ASN A 660 4.84 25.86 -13.53
C ASN A 660 4.83 25.17 -14.91
N ILE A 661 4.23 23.98 -15.03
CA ILE A 661 4.02 23.32 -16.32
C ILE A 661 3.14 24.19 -17.22
N TYR A 662 1.99 24.66 -16.73
CA TYR A 662 1.10 25.49 -17.53
C TYR A 662 1.73 26.84 -17.91
N HIS A 663 2.48 27.45 -17.01
CA HIS A 663 3.25 28.66 -17.28
C HIS A 663 4.19 28.46 -18.48
N LYS A 664 4.97 27.38 -18.46
CA LYS A 664 5.99 27.10 -19.48
C LYS A 664 5.43 26.57 -20.81
N TYR A 665 4.39 25.76 -20.78
CA TYR A 665 3.91 25.00 -21.95
C TYR A 665 2.46 25.31 -22.36
N GLY A 666 1.71 26.10 -21.59
CA GLY A 666 0.32 26.44 -21.89
C GLY A 666 0.20 27.33 -23.13
N SER A 667 -0.21 26.77 -24.26
CA SER A 667 -0.41 27.51 -25.52
C SER A 667 -1.79 28.18 -25.61
N LYS A 668 -2.03 28.94 -26.69
CA LYS A 668 -3.32 29.60 -26.90
C LYS A 668 -4.46 28.58 -26.97
N GLY A 669 -5.52 28.84 -26.21
CA GLY A 669 -6.69 27.94 -26.13
C GLY A 669 -6.51 26.71 -25.23
N SER A 670 -5.30 26.44 -24.73
CA SER A 670 -5.05 25.38 -23.77
C SER A 670 -5.57 25.74 -22.37
N SER A 671 -5.97 24.73 -21.61
CA SER A 671 -6.33 24.88 -20.20
C SER A 671 -5.90 23.64 -19.42
N LEU A 672 -5.34 23.83 -18.23
CA LEU A 672 -5.01 22.75 -17.31
C LEU A 672 -5.92 22.81 -16.08
N ILE A 673 -6.55 21.68 -15.75
CA ILE A 673 -7.39 21.53 -14.57
C ILE A 673 -6.78 20.45 -13.69
N VAL A 674 -6.42 20.80 -12.46
CA VAL A 674 -5.82 19.86 -11.49
C VAL A 674 -6.85 19.51 -10.42
N VAL A 675 -7.10 18.22 -10.22
CA VAL A 675 -8.08 17.72 -9.24
C VAL A 675 -7.42 16.71 -8.28
N PRO A 676 -7.78 16.73 -6.98
CA PRO A 676 -7.47 15.60 -6.10
C PRO A 676 -8.28 14.38 -6.57
N PHE A 677 -7.67 13.21 -6.60
CA PHE A 677 -8.35 12.01 -7.07
C PHE A 677 -7.60 10.75 -6.66
N ASN A 678 -8.37 9.77 -6.17
CA ASN A 678 -7.89 8.47 -5.78
C ASN A 678 -8.46 7.40 -6.72
N GLN A 679 -7.62 6.90 -7.63
CA GLN A 679 -8.03 5.83 -8.55
C GLN A 679 -8.33 4.50 -7.83
N GLY A 680 -7.97 4.32 -6.57
CA GLY A 680 -8.39 3.19 -5.73
C GLY A 680 -9.85 3.29 -5.24
N SER A 681 -10.41 4.50 -5.21
CA SER A 681 -11.82 4.75 -4.86
C SER A 681 -12.73 4.63 -6.08
N GLN A 682 -13.71 3.73 -5.99
CA GLN A 682 -14.76 3.63 -7.01
C GLN A 682 -15.62 4.91 -7.06
N GLN A 683 -15.84 5.52 -5.89
CA GLN A 683 -16.64 6.74 -5.76
C GLN A 683 -15.94 7.89 -6.50
N ASP A 684 -14.62 8.05 -6.34
CA ASP A 684 -13.85 9.05 -7.08
C ASP A 684 -13.89 8.80 -8.59
N CYS A 685 -13.68 7.54 -9.04
CA CYS A 685 -13.77 7.20 -10.48
C CYS A 685 -15.12 7.55 -11.11
N LYS A 686 -16.21 7.49 -10.32
CA LYS A 686 -17.53 7.93 -10.78
C LYS A 686 -17.67 9.44 -10.71
N ALA A 687 -17.39 10.04 -9.55
CA ALA A 687 -17.58 11.47 -9.30
C ALA A 687 -16.73 12.34 -10.23
N LEU A 688 -15.50 11.94 -10.56
CA LEU A 688 -14.66 12.64 -11.52
C LEU A 688 -15.29 12.65 -12.93
N ILE A 689 -15.75 11.50 -13.41
CA ILE A 689 -16.34 11.40 -14.74
C ILE A 689 -17.69 12.13 -14.79
N ASP A 690 -18.49 12.06 -13.74
CA ASP A 690 -19.72 12.83 -13.61
C ASP A 690 -19.42 14.34 -13.66
N TYR A 691 -18.42 14.83 -12.90
CA TYR A 691 -17.96 16.23 -12.94
C TYR A 691 -17.50 16.69 -14.34
N ILE A 692 -16.83 15.82 -15.09
CA ILE A 692 -16.37 16.12 -16.45
C ILE A 692 -17.55 16.37 -17.38
N TYR A 693 -18.57 15.51 -17.33
CA TYR A 693 -19.68 15.50 -18.29
C TYR A 693 -20.92 16.29 -17.83
N ASP A 694 -21.01 16.68 -16.56
CA ASP A 694 -22.11 17.50 -16.05
C ASP A 694 -22.11 18.87 -16.75
N THR A 695 -23.26 19.22 -17.33
CA THR A 695 -23.45 20.42 -18.15
C THR A 695 -23.78 21.65 -17.32
N ASP A 696 -24.16 21.49 -16.04
CA ASP A 696 -24.34 22.61 -15.13
C ASP A 696 -22.98 23.26 -14.83
N PRO A 697 -22.71 24.50 -15.28
CA PRO A 697 -21.42 25.16 -15.07
C PRO A 697 -21.06 25.37 -13.59
N ARG A 698 -22.03 25.24 -12.67
CA ARG A 698 -21.81 25.33 -11.22
C ARG A 698 -21.32 24.01 -10.63
N LYS A 699 -21.56 22.89 -11.31
CA LYS A 699 -21.33 21.53 -10.80
C LYS A 699 -20.33 20.73 -11.63
N GLY A 700 -20.14 21.09 -12.90
CA GLY A 700 -19.26 20.38 -13.82
C GLY A 700 -18.72 21.25 -14.94
N MET A 701 -18.15 20.59 -15.94
CA MET A 701 -17.38 21.25 -17.01
C MET A 701 -18.07 21.25 -18.37
N GLY A 702 -19.10 20.42 -18.59
CA GLY A 702 -19.71 20.21 -19.91
C GLY A 702 -18.69 19.70 -20.94
N TRP A 703 -17.73 18.90 -20.49
CA TRP A 703 -16.70 18.33 -21.34
C TRP A 703 -17.13 16.98 -21.93
N ASP A 704 -16.56 16.68 -23.09
CA ASP A 704 -16.70 15.40 -23.78
C ASP A 704 -15.29 14.99 -24.19
N LEU A 705 -14.79 13.89 -23.62
CA LEU A 705 -13.37 13.53 -23.70
C LEU A 705 -13.03 12.97 -25.09
N ASP A 706 -11.87 13.37 -25.61
CA ASP A 706 -11.24 12.84 -26.83
C ASP A 706 -10.13 11.83 -26.51
N TYR A 707 -9.40 12.03 -25.41
CA TYR A 707 -8.28 11.18 -25.02
C TYR A 707 -8.31 10.87 -23.53
N VAL A 708 -7.95 9.64 -23.18
CA VAL A 708 -7.80 9.18 -21.79
C VAL A 708 -6.45 8.49 -21.65
N VAL A 709 -5.61 8.98 -20.74
CA VAL A 709 -4.28 8.45 -20.44
C VAL A 709 -4.26 7.97 -18.98
N PRO A 710 -4.76 6.75 -18.70
CA PRO A 710 -4.92 6.23 -17.34
C PRO A 710 -3.62 5.63 -16.78
N PHE A 711 -2.59 6.46 -16.57
CA PHE A 711 -1.24 6.01 -16.18
C PHE A 711 -1.02 5.95 -14.66
N ALA A 712 -2.05 6.16 -13.84
CA ALA A 712 -1.91 6.01 -12.39
C ALA A 712 -1.54 4.57 -12.02
N ALA A 713 -0.52 4.44 -11.19
CA ALA A 713 -0.02 3.17 -10.66
C ALA A 713 0.52 3.40 -9.24
N ILE A 714 0.51 2.35 -8.45
CA ILE A 714 1.12 2.30 -7.12
C ILE A 714 2.34 1.38 -7.23
N PRO A 715 3.54 1.82 -6.76
CA PRO A 715 4.73 0.99 -6.85
C PRO A 715 4.67 -0.17 -5.84
N GLU A 716 4.78 -1.40 -6.34
CA GLU A 716 4.85 -2.64 -5.57
C GLU A 716 6.25 -3.24 -5.75
N ARG A 717 7.09 -3.23 -4.71
CA ARG A 717 8.44 -3.81 -4.75
C ARG A 717 8.61 -4.85 -3.66
N GLY A 718 9.29 -5.95 -3.99
CA GLY A 718 9.68 -7.00 -3.05
C GLY A 718 8.50 -7.83 -2.55
N ARG A 719 7.46 -7.97 -3.37
CA ARG A 719 6.31 -8.84 -3.06
C ARG A 719 6.30 -10.02 -4.00
N GLU A 720 6.74 -11.16 -3.52
CA GLU A 720 6.60 -12.42 -4.25
C GLU A 720 5.19 -12.99 -4.08
N ILE A 721 4.95 -14.17 -4.65
CA ILE A 721 3.64 -14.83 -4.61
C ILE A 721 3.12 -15.08 -3.17
N SER A 722 4.01 -15.28 -2.20
CA SER A 722 3.66 -15.45 -0.78
C SER A 722 3.34 -14.13 -0.07
N ASP A 723 3.79 -13.00 -0.63
CA ASP A 723 3.79 -11.69 0.03
C ASP A 723 2.78 -10.74 -0.63
N ILE A 724 1.86 -11.28 -1.44
CA ILE A 724 0.72 -10.54 -1.95
C ILE A 724 -0.15 -10.16 -0.75
N ASP A 725 -0.25 -8.85 -0.52
CA ASP A 725 -0.92 -8.27 0.65
C ASP A 725 -1.96 -7.21 0.23
N SER A 726 -2.53 -6.55 1.23
CA SER A 726 -3.48 -5.44 1.06
C SER A 726 -2.99 -4.31 0.14
N LEU A 727 -1.67 -4.07 0.02
CA LEU A 727 -1.13 -3.09 -0.93
C LEU A 727 -1.23 -3.61 -2.36
N SER A 728 -0.91 -4.89 -2.60
CA SER A 728 -1.03 -5.49 -3.93
C SER A 728 -2.47 -5.46 -4.43
N GLU A 729 -3.43 -5.78 -3.57
CA GLU A 729 -4.86 -5.72 -3.93
C GLU A 729 -5.33 -4.30 -4.26
N LEU A 730 -4.91 -3.31 -3.47
CA LEU A 730 -5.22 -1.91 -3.73
C LEU A 730 -4.62 -1.44 -5.06
N SER A 731 -3.39 -1.86 -5.34
CA SER A 731 -2.66 -1.51 -6.55
C SER A 731 -3.31 -2.15 -7.79
N HIS A 732 -3.68 -3.43 -7.70
CA HIS A 732 -4.45 -4.13 -8.73
C HIS A 732 -5.81 -3.47 -8.97
N ARG A 733 -6.52 -3.09 -7.91
CA ARG A 733 -7.78 -2.34 -7.99
C ARG A 733 -7.61 -1.03 -8.74
N ALA A 734 -6.56 -0.25 -8.45
CA ALA A 734 -6.30 1.02 -9.11
C ALA A 734 -5.88 0.85 -10.59
N MET A 735 -4.98 -0.10 -10.89
CA MET A 735 -4.39 -0.28 -12.22
C MET A 735 -5.29 -1.04 -13.20
N LEU A 736 -6.19 -1.90 -12.71
CA LEU A 736 -7.09 -2.71 -13.55
C LEU A 736 -8.56 -2.40 -13.26
N THR A 737 -9.10 -2.81 -12.11
CA THR A 737 -10.55 -2.82 -11.87
C THR A 737 -11.18 -1.43 -11.99
N ASN A 738 -10.56 -0.42 -11.38
CA ASN A 738 -11.06 0.94 -11.42
C ASN A 738 -10.71 1.68 -12.71
N LEU A 739 -9.68 1.25 -13.46
CA LEU A 739 -9.46 1.70 -14.83
C LEU A 739 -10.63 1.25 -15.71
N LEU A 740 -11.04 -0.02 -15.62
CA LEU A 740 -12.22 -0.55 -16.32
C LEU A 740 -13.50 0.20 -15.93
N ARG A 741 -13.70 0.49 -14.63
CA ARG A 741 -14.85 1.29 -14.17
C ARG A 741 -14.80 2.72 -14.71
N MET A 742 -13.63 3.35 -14.74
CA MET A 742 -13.47 4.71 -15.24
C MET A 742 -13.83 4.81 -16.74
N ILE A 743 -13.33 3.90 -17.57
CA ILE A 743 -13.72 3.87 -19.00
C ILE A 743 -15.21 3.50 -19.16
N GLY A 744 -15.75 2.60 -18.34
CA GLY A 744 -17.19 2.28 -18.31
C GLY A 744 -18.07 3.48 -17.95
N ASN A 745 -17.63 4.32 -17.01
CA ASN A 745 -18.30 5.56 -16.66
C ASN A 745 -18.30 6.55 -17.84
N ILE A 746 -17.18 6.68 -18.56
CA ILE A 746 -17.10 7.54 -19.77
C ILE A 746 -18.08 7.06 -20.84
N LYS A 747 -18.09 5.75 -21.10
CA LYS A 747 -19.05 5.12 -22.02
C LYS A 747 -20.49 5.44 -21.62
N THR A 748 -20.81 5.34 -20.33
CA THR A 748 -22.16 5.61 -19.80
C THR A 748 -22.56 7.07 -20.01
N GLN A 749 -21.64 8.02 -19.75
CA GLN A 749 -21.88 9.45 -19.96
C GLN A 749 -22.07 9.80 -21.44
N LYS A 750 -21.25 9.23 -22.34
CA LYS A 750 -21.37 9.42 -23.80
C LYS A 750 -22.67 8.80 -24.34
N GLN A 751 -22.98 7.57 -23.96
CA GLN A 751 -24.20 6.88 -24.37
C GLN A 751 -25.45 7.63 -23.92
N GLY A 752 -25.50 8.06 -22.66
CA GLY A 752 -26.65 8.80 -22.11
C GLY A 752 -26.91 10.14 -22.81
N ARG A 753 -25.93 10.68 -23.55
CA ARG A 753 -26.02 11.93 -24.32
C ARG A 753 -26.09 11.73 -25.84
N GLY A 754 -26.02 10.49 -26.32
CA GLY A 754 -25.98 10.19 -27.76
C GLY A 754 -24.69 10.62 -28.46
N TYR A 755 -23.54 10.61 -27.77
CA TYR A 755 -22.23 10.96 -28.35
C TYR A 755 -21.56 9.75 -29.02
N ASP A 756 -22.15 9.23 -30.09
CA ASP A 756 -21.69 8.03 -30.82
C ASP A 756 -20.73 8.31 -31.98
N THR A 757 -20.44 9.59 -32.26
CA THR A 757 -19.56 10.04 -33.36
C THR A 757 -18.24 10.65 -32.89
N ARG A 758 -18.02 10.73 -31.57
CA ARG A 758 -16.80 11.29 -30.96
C ARG A 758 -16.23 10.30 -29.93
N PRO A 759 -15.57 9.22 -30.38
CA PRO A 759 -14.99 8.24 -29.46
C PRO A 759 -13.83 8.86 -28.68
N ALA A 760 -13.68 8.47 -27.41
CA ALA A 760 -12.48 8.80 -26.64
C ALA A 760 -11.41 7.71 -26.84
N GLN A 761 -10.23 8.09 -27.30
CA GLN A 761 -9.10 7.18 -27.46
C GLN A 761 -8.41 6.96 -26.11
N VAL A 762 -8.43 5.72 -25.64
CA VAL A 762 -7.83 5.28 -24.38
C VAL A 762 -6.44 4.72 -24.64
N ILE A 763 -5.41 5.40 -24.15
CA ILE A 763 -4.02 4.98 -24.27
C ILE A 763 -3.67 4.07 -23.09
N LEU A 764 -3.66 2.76 -23.29
CA LEU A 764 -3.39 1.81 -22.21
C LEU A 764 -1.88 1.68 -21.97
N PRO A 765 -1.41 1.83 -20.72
CA PRO A 765 -0.01 1.59 -20.36
C PRO A 765 0.24 0.09 -20.20
N LEU A 766 0.54 -0.60 -21.30
CA LEU A 766 0.85 -2.04 -21.29
C LEU A 766 2.33 -2.28 -20.95
N SER A 767 2.62 -3.49 -20.49
CA SER A 767 3.98 -3.95 -20.17
C SER A 767 4.41 -5.04 -21.15
N PRO A 768 5.66 -5.04 -21.64
CA PRO A 768 6.22 -6.19 -22.35
C PRO A 768 6.63 -7.32 -21.40
N ASN A 769 6.71 -7.05 -20.08
CA ASN A 769 7.17 -7.97 -19.07
C ASN A 769 6.01 -8.37 -18.17
N HIS A 770 5.59 -9.63 -18.28
CA HIS A 770 4.52 -10.22 -17.48
C HIS A 770 5.13 -11.33 -16.59
N GLY A 771 5.49 -11.00 -15.35
CA GLY A 771 6.10 -11.95 -14.40
C GLY A 771 7.56 -12.33 -14.69
N ILE A 772 8.25 -11.62 -15.59
CA ILE A 772 9.63 -11.95 -16.01
C ILE A 772 10.66 -11.59 -14.93
N PHE A 773 10.45 -10.48 -14.21
CA PHE A 773 11.35 -10.04 -13.13
C PHE A 773 11.01 -10.71 -11.79
N GLY A 774 9.72 -10.96 -11.53
CA GLY A 774 9.21 -11.40 -10.23
C GLY A 774 9.21 -10.27 -9.17
N SER A 775 8.71 -10.59 -7.97
CA SER A 775 8.68 -9.67 -6.82
C SER A 775 7.92 -8.34 -7.04
N ASP A 776 7.04 -8.27 -8.04
CA ASP A 776 6.28 -7.09 -8.46
C ASP A 776 4.80 -7.12 -8.04
N GLY A 777 4.44 -7.96 -7.06
CA GLY A 777 3.08 -8.05 -6.54
C GLY A 777 2.07 -8.44 -7.61
N LEU A 778 1.01 -7.66 -7.77
CA LEU A 778 -0.03 -7.87 -8.81
C LEU A 778 0.13 -6.94 -10.01
N TYR A 779 1.30 -6.33 -10.19
CA TYR A 779 1.58 -5.47 -11.34
C TYR A 779 1.40 -6.21 -12.66
N SER A 780 1.98 -7.40 -12.78
CA SER A 780 1.99 -8.16 -14.04
C SER A 780 0.57 -8.58 -14.47
N GLU A 781 -0.23 -9.04 -13.50
CA GLU A 781 -1.62 -9.44 -13.62
C GLU A 781 -2.48 -8.24 -14.04
N SER A 782 -2.20 -7.07 -13.47
CA SER A 782 -2.88 -5.83 -13.84
C SER A 782 -2.60 -5.45 -15.29
N LYS A 783 -1.35 -5.59 -15.76
CA LYS A 783 -0.94 -5.19 -17.11
C LYS A 783 -1.41 -6.15 -18.18
N ILE A 784 -1.29 -7.46 -17.96
CA ILE A 784 -1.73 -8.47 -18.93
C ILE A 784 -3.26 -8.47 -19.09
N ALA A 785 -4.02 -8.25 -18.00
CA ALA A 785 -5.48 -8.24 -18.05
C ALA A 785 -6.05 -7.07 -18.87
N LEU A 786 -5.31 -5.96 -19.03
CA LEU A 786 -5.71 -4.85 -19.90
C LEU A 786 -5.75 -5.24 -21.38
N GLU A 787 -4.98 -6.24 -21.80
CA GLU A 787 -4.98 -6.72 -23.19
C GLU A 787 -6.34 -7.33 -23.60
N THR A 788 -7.19 -7.71 -22.63
CA THR A 788 -8.55 -8.17 -22.91
C THR A 788 -9.41 -7.09 -23.58
N LEU A 789 -9.10 -5.80 -23.36
CA LEU A 789 -9.84 -4.68 -23.95
C LEU A 789 -9.78 -4.65 -25.47
N PHE A 790 -8.70 -5.15 -26.07
CA PHE A 790 -8.61 -5.29 -27.53
C PHE A 790 -9.71 -6.20 -28.10
N ASN A 791 -10.06 -7.26 -27.37
CA ASN A 791 -11.14 -8.17 -27.78
C ASN A 791 -12.52 -7.60 -27.41
N ARG A 792 -12.63 -7.03 -26.21
CA ARG A 792 -13.88 -6.48 -25.70
C ARG A 792 -14.41 -5.32 -26.55
N TRP A 793 -13.53 -4.55 -27.19
CA TRP A 793 -13.93 -3.51 -28.15
C TRP A 793 -14.81 -4.07 -29.29
N HIS A 794 -14.53 -5.30 -29.75
CA HIS A 794 -15.31 -5.95 -30.80
C HIS A 794 -16.54 -6.70 -30.30
N CYS A 795 -16.50 -7.31 -29.11
CA CYS A 795 -17.58 -8.17 -28.63
C CYS A 795 -18.59 -7.48 -27.70
N GLU A 796 -18.36 -6.23 -27.33
CA GLU A 796 -19.26 -5.44 -26.49
C GLU A 796 -19.75 -4.15 -27.21
N SER A 797 -20.78 -3.52 -26.66
CA SER A 797 -21.50 -2.39 -27.28
C SER A 797 -20.91 -1.01 -26.97
N TRP A 798 -19.58 -0.89 -26.97
CA TRP A 798 -18.92 0.38 -26.64
C TRP A 798 -17.89 0.90 -27.64
N GLY A 799 -17.64 0.19 -28.74
CA GLY A 799 -16.64 0.58 -29.73
C GLY A 799 -16.90 1.93 -30.43
N GLY A 800 -18.15 2.40 -30.47
CA GLY A 800 -18.50 3.75 -30.97
C GLY A 800 -18.20 4.89 -29.99
N TYR A 801 -18.03 4.59 -28.69
CA TYR A 801 -17.81 5.60 -27.65
C TYR A 801 -16.35 5.69 -27.19
N LEU A 802 -15.61 4.59 -27.31
CA LEU A 802 -14.22 4.47 -26.88
C LEU A 802 -13.43 3.69 -27.92
N THR A 803 -12.21 4.12 -28.17
CA THR A 803 -11.22 3.37 -28.93
C THR A 803 -10.06 3.00 -28.03
N ILE A 804 -9.46 1.82 -28.26
CA ILE A 804 -8.34 1.34 -27.45
C ILE A 804 -7.06 1.51 -28.27
N THR A 805 -6.00 1.95 -27.62
CA THR A 805 -4.66 1.93 -28.19
C THR A 805 -3.69 1.52 -27.10
N GLY A 806 -3.14 0.32 -27.22
CA GLY A 806 -2.19 -0.19 -26.23
C GLY A 806 -0.77 0.28 -26.52
N ALA A 807 -0.16 1.04 -25.61
CA ALA A 807 1.24 1.37 -25.65
C ALA A 807 2.02 0.35 -24.82
N VAL A 808 2.79 -0.53 -25.47
CA VAL A 808 3.73 -1.44 -24.78
C VAL A 808 4.98 -0.64 -24.42
N ILE A 809 5.01 -0.12 -23.19
CA ILE A 809 6.03 0.85 -22.77
C ILE A 809 7.33 0.11 -22.46
N GLY A 810 8.40 0.50 -23.16
CA GLY A 810 9.75 -0.03 -22.96
C GLY A 810 10.48 0.55 -21.75
N TRP A 811 11.77 0.24 -21.64
CA TRP A 811 12.62 0.70 -20.55
C TRP A 811 12.76 2.23 -20.56
N THR A 812 12.13 2.91 -19.58
CA THR A 812 12.06 4.37 -19.52
C THR A 812 12.81 4.91 -18.30
N ARG A 813 13.93 5.58 -18.56
CA ARG A 813 14.85 6.15 -17.58
C ARG A 813 14.25 7.37 -16.89
N GLY A 814 14.69 7.61 -15.65
CA GLY A 814 14.32 8.80 -14.87
C GLY A 814 12.91 8.78 -14.24
N THR A 815 12.11 7.74 -14.50
CA THR A 815 10.82 7.58 -13.82
C THR A 815 11.01 7.13 -12.38
N GLY A 816 10.11 7.55 -11.46
CA GLY A 816 10.19 7.14 -10.04
C GLY A 816 10.25 5.61 -9.83
N LEU A 817 9.63 4.84 -10.73
CA LEU A 817 9.65 3.37 -10.72
C LEU A 817 11.01 2.80 -11.16
N MET A 818 11.65 3.38 -12.17
CA MET A 818 12.88 2.84 -12.80
C MET A 818 14.16 3.57 -12.41
N ASN A 819 14.12 4.60 -11.55
CA ASN A 819 15.30 5.42 -11.24
C ASN A 819 16.49 4.59 -10.69
N VAL A 820 16.20 3.55 -9.91
CA VAL A 820 17.22 2.61 -9.39
C VAL A 820 17.89 1.82 -10.52
N ASN A 821 17.16 1.54 -11.60
CA ASN A 821 17.63 0.75 -12.74
C ASN A 821 18.34 1.61 -13.79
N ASN A 822 18.44 2.92 -13.60
CA ASN A 822 19.16 3.81 -14.53
C ASN A 822 20.64 3.42 -14.66
N VAL A 823 21.27 2.96 -13.58
CA VAL A 823 22.69 2.64 -13.53
C VAL A 823 23.08 1.50 -14.49
N ILE A 824 22.18 0.56 -14.77
CA ILE A 824 22.43 -0.57 -15.68
C ILE A 824 21.99 -0.28 -17.12
N ALA A 825 21.26 0.81 -17.37
CA ALA A 825 20.71 1.12 -18.69
C ALA A 825 21.81 1.28 -19.76
N ASP A 826 22.94 1.89 -19.41
CA ASP A 826 24.12 2.03 -20.28
C ASP A 826 24.63 0.67 -20.81
N LYS A 827 24.75 -0.32 -19.92
CA LYS A 827 25.19 -1.67 -20.29
C LYS A 827 24.13 -2.45 -21.08
N ILE A 828 22.85 -2.24 -20.79
CA ILE A 828 21.76 -2.83 -21.58
C ILE A 828 21.79 -2.29 -23.01
N GLU A 829 22.07 -1.00 -23.19
CA GLU A 829 22.18 -0.42 -24.53
C GLU A 829 23.40 -0.92 -25.30
N ALA A 830 24.52 -1.21 -24.61
CA ALA A 830 25.69 -1.82 -25.23
C ALA A 830 25.41 -3.21 -25.84
N LEU A 831 24.37 -3.91 -25.39
CA LEU A 831 23.90 -5.17 -26.00
C LEU A 831 23.09 -4.96 -27.27
N GLY A 832 22.81 -3.71 -27.67
CA GLY A 832 21.99 -3.37 -28.84
C GLY A 832 20.50 -3.23 -28.54
N VAL A 833 20.10 -3.11 -27.28
CA VAL A 833 18.74 -2.67 -26.89
C VAL A 833 18.72 -1.13 -26.86
N ARG A 834 17.53 -0.51 -26.89
CA ARG A 834 17.37 0.93 -26.68
C ARG A 834 16.54 1.19 -25.43
N SER A 835 17.06 2.03 -24.53
CA SER A 835 16.28 2.63 -23.47
C SER A 835 15.85 4.06 -23.85
N PHE A 836 14.83 4.58 -23.18
CA PHE A 836 14.20 5.85 -23.51
C PHE A 836 14.26 6.82 -22.33
N SER A 837 14.43 8.11 -22.59
CA SER A 837 14.12 9.15 -21.62
C SER A 837 12.59 9.30 -21.49
N SER A 838 12.13 9.96 -20.43
CA SER A 838 10.70 10.29 -20.27
C SER A 838 10.16 11.12 -21.45
N GLN A 839 10.99 12.02 -22.00
CA GLN A 839 10.67 12.85 -23.16
C GLN A 839 10.57 12.03 -24.45
N GLU A 840 11.52 11.13 -24.71
CA GLU A 840 11.46 10.22 -25.87
C GLU A 840 10.19 9.35 -25.81
N MET A 841 9.87 8.81 -24.63
CA MET A 841 8.68 7.98 -24.46
C MET A 841 7.38 8.79 -24.59
N ALA A 842 7.35 10.03 -24.09
CA ALA A 842 6.22 10.92 -24.29
C ALA A 842 6.03 11.28 -25.76
N PHE A 843 7.09 11.56 -26.51
CA PHE A 843 7.04 11.78 -27.95
C PHE A 843 6.45 10.58 -28.68
N ASN A 844 6.86 9.35 -28.32
CA ASN A 844 6.30 8.13 -28.90
C ASN A 844 4.79 8.02 -28.61
N ILE A 845 4.38 8.23 -27.37
CA ILE A 845 2.97 8.10 -26.99
C ILE A 845 2.10 9.20 -27.65
N LEU A 846 2.60 10.44 -27.74
CA LEU A 846 1.93 11.52 -28.47
C LEU A 846 1.79 11.20 -29.95
N GLY A 847 2.75 10.46 -30.54
CA GLY A 847 2.65 9.92 -31.89
C GLY A 847 1.43 9.03 -32.13
N LEU A 848 0.96 8.29 -31.11
CA LEU A 848 -0.24 7.46 -31.18
C LEU A 848 -1.54 8.29 -31.25
N MET A 849 -1.46 9.58 -30.92
CA MET A 849 -2.57 10.53 -30.95
C MET A 849 -2.56 11.39 -32.22
N HIS A 850 -1.58 11.20 -33.10
CA HIS A 850 -1.56 11.83 -34.43
C HIS A 850 -2.86 11.50 -35.18
N PRO A 851 -3.49 12.44 -35.93
CA PRO A 851 -4.78 12.21 -36.59
C PRO A 851 -4.83 10.94 -37.44
N THR A 852 -3.74 10.61 -38.14
CA THR A 852 -3.63 9.36 -38.93
C THR A 852 -3.78 8.11 -38.07
N ILE A 853 -3.13 8.06 -36.90
CA ILE A 853 -3.16 6.91 -35.99
C ILE A 853 -4.45 6.90 -35.17
N SER A 854 -4.95 8.07 -34.77
CA SER A 854 -6.24 8.17 -34.07
C SER A 854 -7.40 7.70 -34.94
N ASN A 855 -7.37 8.00 -36.25
CA ASN A 855 -8.35 7.47 -37.21
C ASN A 855 -8.20 5.96 -37.41
N LEU A 856 -6.96 5.43 -37.40
CA LEU A 856 -6.73 3.99 -37.43
C LEU A 856 -7.34 3.30 -36.20
N ALA A 857 -7.17 3.87 -35.00
CA ALA A 857 -7.70 3.34 -33.75
C ALA A 857 -9.24 3.27 -33.71
N GLN A 858 -9.94 4.03 -34.56
CA GLN A 858 -11.40 3.92 -34.74
C GLN A 858 -11.82 2.69 -35.55
N SER A 859 -10.90 2.12 -36.32
CA SER A 859 -11.16 0.94 -37.15
C SER A 859 -10.65 -0.36 -36.52
N GLU A 860 -9.49 -0.33 -35.88
CA GLU A 860 -8.85 -1.48 -35.25
C GLU A 860 -8.15 -1.04 -33.94
N PRO A 861 -8.27 -1.80 -32.83
CA PRO A 861 -7.60 -1.53 -31.56
C PRO A 861 -6.06 -1.64 -31.56
#